data_AF-A0A235I0E8-F1
#
_entry.id   AF-A0A235I0E8-F1
#
_cell.length_a   1.000
_cell.length_b   1.000
_cell.length_c   1.000
_cell.angle_alpha   90.00
_cell.angle_beta   90.00
_cell.angle_gamma   90.00
#
_symmetry.space_group_name_H-M   'P 1'
#
loop_
_entity.id
_entity.type
_entity.pdbx_description
1 polymer ?
#
loop_
_entity_poly.entity_id
_entity_poly.type
_entity_poly.pdbx_seq_one_letter_code
_entity_poly.pdbx_strand_id
1 'polypeptide(L)'
;MLARGKILWLRLSRQLVQPRRLAFVEACLIGLVSGLAAVLLGQAVDWAGALRVRISYHWPAYLVLPGIGLIGGILAGWLVERFAPEASGSGMSEVKAVLARVPMPLNLRIALVKLISATLVLGSGMPLGREGPTVQIGAALANQLSNWAPTSPEHRRQLIAAGAGAGLAAAFNAPIAGVLFVVEELLQDVSGITLGTAILASFIASVISRLYGSHNLDLNHLNLGLPDTTFFAQEIPFYLILGVLAGLLGILFNKGILESLAINRRLVRLSLPWRIGIAGLVSGLAIALLPAAFRDHAGLREILLAGSANWSFAAIALLVQFILIIFTYGSGAPGGLLVPTLALGAALGYLVGAVEHSLLGMSAATVYAHVGMAAFFSAVSKVPITAVVIVFEMTTDFNLVLPLMIASVVAYLVAEKIDHRSLYDLLLEWKGIHITKEPSTEGLLAQLSAVDVMQRRVETLSSQMSTDEAVQAFSNSHHRNFPVLENGKVVGIVTQKDLVNIASEQLGKDTTISEIMTPEPVTVTPTATLAHVLHILNRYHLSCLPVTENRKLIGIITRSDIIRVEAEQLSGNSEQIERKSAPSYVVYQTRAPATGKGRLLVPLSHPQTAETLLEMAVAIAKDRNYEIECLQVIIVPSSRIPSETPVQISKSLQLLQRAILLGENSRIPVHTQIRVAHNVAGAILETVKERHIDLVLMGWKGTTSTPGRVFSRVVDTIIRQAGCDVILAKLDDKRSFDRWLLPMAGGPNSSQAIKLLPALASLSTSPQIKLCQVFQPTNSIPDTTLLDKSVRFLQRRVSGKVMATPVRASSVSDAVLNCAKLDNSDVIVLGASRESLLQQAIQGNIAENISRKSNCTVIMVKT
;
A
#
# COMPACT_ATOMS: atom_id res chain seq x y z
N MET A 1 -48.38 12.97 0.27
CA MET A 1 -47.12 13.73 0.03
C MET A 1 -45.91 13.19 0.78
N LEU A 2 -46.02 12.71 2.03
CA LEU A 2 -44.90 12.21 2.84
C LEU A 2 -44.18 10.95 2.29
N ALA A 3 -44.89 10.05 1.59
CA ALA A 3 -44.28 8.85 0.99
C ALA A 3 -43.40 9.14 -0.23
N ARG A 4 -43.76 10.15 -1.04
CA ARG A 4 -42.93 10.60 -2.18
C ARG A 4 -41.64 11.28 -1.72
N GLY A 5 -41.68 12.04 -0.61
CA GLY A 5 -40.50 12.63 0.00
C GLY A 5 -39.51 11.59 0.52
N LYS A 6 -40.00 10.51 1.15
CA LYS A 6 -39.15 9.39 1.63
C LYS A 6 -38.48 8.62 0.49
N ILE A 7 -39.19 8.38 -0.61
CA ILE A 7 -38.65 7.69 -1.80
C ILE A 7 -37.67 8.60 -2.56
N LEU A 8 -37.94 9.90 -2.64
CA LEU A 8 -37.02 10.88 -3.21
C LEU A 8 -35.75 10.98 -2.34
N TRP A 9 -35.88 11.00 -1.01
CA TRP A 9 -34.76 11.01 -0.07
C TRP A 9 -33.95 9.71 -0.09
N LEU A 10 -34.59 8.55 -0.26
CA LEU A 10 -33.93 7.26 -0.44
C LEU A 10 -33.26 7.11 -1.82
N ARG A 11 -33.80 7.74 -2.87
CA ARG A 11 -33.17 7.82 -4.19
C ARG A 11 -32.02 8.82 -4.22
N LEU A 12 -32.17 9.98 -3.58
CA LEU A 12 -31.10 10.95 -3.38
C LEU A 12 -29.98 10.37 -2.50
N SER A 13 -30.31 9.68 -1.40
CA SER A 13 -29.31 9.03 -0.55
C SER A 13 -28.58 7.92 -1.30
N ARG A 14 -29.27 7.08 -2.08
CA ARG A 14 -28.61 6.08 -2.95
C ARG A 14 -27.80 6.68 -4.09
N GLN A 15 -28.19 7.86 -4.62
CA GLN A 15 -27.41 8.58 -5.64
C GLN A 15 -26.21 9.35 -5.05
N LEU A 16 -26.30 9.80 -3.79
CA LEU A 16 -25.20 10.44 -3.04
C LEU A 16 -24.17 9.43 -2.53
N VAL A 17 -24.58 8.16 -2.32
CA VAL A 17 -23.71 7.05 -1.88
C VAL A 17 -22.88 6.44 -3.02
N GLN A 18 -22.81 7.09 -4.20
CA GLN A 18 -21.78 6.75 -5.17
C GLN A 18 -20.40 7.18 -4.64
N PRO A 19 -19.39 6.29 -4.61
CA PRO A 19 -18.08 6.57 -3.99
C PRO A 19 -17.42 7.86 -4.51
N ARG A 20 -17.59 8.17 -5.79
CA ARG A 20 -17.05 9.40 -6.42
C ARG A 20 -17.71 10.69 -5.95
N ARG A 21 -19.01 10.69 -5.61
CA ARG A 21 -19.69 11.92 -5.16
C ARG A 21 -19.37 12.23 -3.70
N LEU A 22 -19.24 11.19 -2.88
CA LEU A 22 -18.78 11.32 -1.50
C LEU A 22 -17.38 11.95 -1.45
N ALA A 23 -16.48 11.47 -2.29
CA ALA A 23 -15.12 12.01 -2.45
C ALA A 23 -15.08 13.52 -2.72
N PHE A 24 -15.97 14.02 -3.58
CA PHE A 24 -16.03 15.44 -3.91
C PHE A 24 -16.58 16.28 -2.75
N VAL A 25 -17.60 15.79 -2.04
CA VAL A 25 -18.12 16.47 -0.85
C VAL A 25 -17.05 16.52 0.25
N GLU A 26 -16.33 15.42 0.47
CA GLU A 26 -15.21 15.37 1.41
C GLU A 26 -14.08 16.32 0.99
N ALA A 27 -13.71 16.35 -0.29
CA ALA A 27 -12.72 17.30 -0.81
C ALA A 27 -13.14 18.76 -0.57
N CYS A 28 -14.42 19.09 -0.73
CA CYS A 28 -14.93 20.43 -0.44
C CYS A 28 -14.79 20.79 1.04
N LEU A 29 -15.14 19.87 1.94
CA LEU A 29 -15.00 20.06 3.38
C LEU A 29 -13.52 20.18 3.79
N ILE A 30 -12.65 19.36 3.20
CA ILE A 30 -11.20 19.41 3.41
C ILE A 30 -10.65 20.75 2.95
N GLY A 31 -11.06 21.25 1.78
CA GLY A 31 -10.68 22.57 1.27
C GLY A 31 -11.09 23.69 2.21
N LEU A 32 -12.33 23.66 2.72
CA LEU A 32 -12.84 24.64 3.68
C LEU A 32 -12.00 24.67 4.97
N VAL A 33 -11.80 23.51 5.60
CA VAL A 33 -11.09 23.43 6.89
C VAL A 33 -9.61 23.73 6.72
N SER A 34 -8.97 23.27 5.64
CA SER A 34 -7.56 23.58 5.34
C SER A 34 -7.36 25.06 5.02
N GLY A 35 -8.28 25.67 4.26
CA GLY A 35 -8.28 27.11 3.97
C GLY A 35 -8.41 27.96 5.23
N LEU A 36 -9.37 27.63 6.11
CA LEU A 36 -9.55 28.33 7.40
C LEU A 36 -8.30 28.21 8.29
N ALA A 37 -7.69 27.03 8.36
CA ALA A 37 -6.47 26.81 9.15
C ALA A 37 -5.27 27.59 8.58
N ALA A 38 -5.13 27.65 7.25
CA ALA A 38 -4.10 28.44 6.59
C ALA A 38 -4.27 29.94 6.82
N VAL A 39 -5.51 30.44 6.73
CA VAL A 39 -5.85 31.85 7.05
C VAL A 39 -5.53 32.15 8.51
N LEU A 40 -5.94 31.29 9.45
CA LEU A 40 -5.68 31.46 10.87
C LEU A 40 -4.16 31.54 11.15
N LEU A 41 -3.38 30.62 10.59
CA LEU A 41 -1.91 30.67 10.71
C LEU A 41 -1.35 31.96 10.11
N GLY A 42 -1.83 32.35 8.93
CA GLY A 42 -1.38 33.56 8.26
C GLY A 42 -1.62 34.83 9.08
N GLN A 43 -2.85 35.02 9.55
CA GLN A 43 -3.23 36.17 10.39
C GLN A 43 -2.47 36.18 11.72
N ALA A 44 -2.28 35.02 12.35
CA ALA A 44 -1.55 34.92 13.61
C ALA A 44 -0.07 35.29 13.45
N VAL A 45 0.56 34.86 12.35
CA VAL A 45 1.94 35.23 11.99
C VAL A 45 2.05 36.72 11.70
N ASP A 46 1.15 37.26 10.88
CA ASP A 46 1.16 38.69 10.51
C ASP A 46 0.96 39.57 11.75
N TRP A 47 0.02 39.20 12.63
CA TRP A 47 -0.23 39.92 13.89
C TRP A 47 0.98 39.87 14.84
N ALA A 48 1.58 38.69 15.04
CA ALA A 48 2.76 38.54 15.89
C ALA A 48 3.98 39.29 15.31
N GLY A 49 4.17 39.23 14.00
CA GLY A 49 5.22 39.95 13.28
C GLY A 49 5.06 41.46 13.38
N ALA A 50 3.85 41.98 13.19
CA ALA A 50 3.54 43.40 13.33
C ALA A 50 3.78 43.90 14.76
N LEU A 51 3.41 43.09 15.77
CA LEU A 51 3.67 43.40 17.17
C LEU A 51 5.18 43.49 17.45
N ARG A 52 5.96 42.50 17.00
CA ARG A 52 7.43 42.50 17.12
C ARG A 52 8.05 43.75 16.49
N VAL A 53 7.66 44.09 15.27
CA VAL A 53 8.18 45.26 14.54
C VAL A 53 7.79 46.55 15.27
N ARG A 54 6.53 46.69 15.72
CA ARG A 54 6.06 47.85 16.49
C ARG A 54 6.87 48.06 17.76
N ILE A 55 7.14 46.99 18.52
CA ILE A 55 7.95 47.09 19.75
C ILE A 55 9.39 47.51 19.42
N SER A 56 9.95 47.05 18.29
CA SER A 56 11.31 47.43 17.85
C SER A 56 11.48 48.91 17.45
N TYR A 57 10.37 49.65 17.27
CA TYR A 57 10.40 51.10 17.08
C TYR A 57 10.37 51.87 18.41
N HIS A 58 9.79 51.28 19.45
CA HIS A 58 9.69 51.92 20.77
C HIS A 58 10.89 51.58 21.68
N TRP A 59 11.51 50.42 21.46
CA TRP A 59 12.63 49.90 22.24
C TRP A 59 13.80 49.54 21.32
N PRO A 60 15.06 49.54 21.83
CA PRO A 60 16.22 49.30 20.99
C PRO A 60 16.17 47.94 20.26
N ALA A 61 16.20 47.99 18.92
CA ALA A 61 16.03 46.81 18.08
C ALA A 61 17.05 45.69 18.36
N TYR A 62 18.28 46.05 18.75
CA TYR A 62 19.35 45.11 19.10
C TYR A 62 19.09 44.32 20.41
N LEU A 63 18.13 44.72 21.24
CA LEU A 63 17.68 43.96 22.41
C LEU A 63 16.37 43.22 22.10
N VAL A 64 15.42 43.92 21.48
CA VAL A 64 14.06 43.42 21.25
C VAL A 64 14.04 42.26 20.27
N LEU A 65 14.67 42.39 19.10
CA LEU A 65 14.58 41.38 18.05
C LEU A 65 15.25 40.06 18.46
N PRO A 66 16.48 40.07 19.03
CA PRO A 66 17.08 38.84 19.56
C PRO A 66 16.30 38.25 20.74
N GLY A 67 15.79 39.09 21.65
CA GLY A 67 15.05 38.65 22.82
C GLY A 67 13.73 37.96 22.47
N ILE A 68 12.94 38.55 21.56
CA ILE A 68 11.71 37.95 21.04
C ILE A 68 12.04 36.66 20.27
N GLY A 69 13.10 36.65 19.46
CA GLY A 69 13.58 35.47 18.76
C GLY A 69 13.93 34.31 19.71
N LEU A 70 14.64 34.60 20.80
CA LEU A 70 15.02 33.61 21.81
C LEU A 70 13.80 33.02 22.52
N ILE A 71 12.91 33.87 23.02
CA ILE A 71 11.73 33.44 23.78
C ILE A 71 10.76 32.68 22.87
N GLY A 72 10.47 33.22 21.68
CA GLY A 72 9.60 32.57 20.69
C GLY A 72 10.16 31.21 20.26
N GLY A 73 11.47 31.12 20.05
CA GLY A 73 12.13 29.87 19.70
C GLY A 73 12.12 28.81 20.81
N ILE A 74 12.37 29.20 22.07
CA ILE A 74 12.30 28.29 23.22
C ILE A 74 10.88 27.75 23.39
N LEU A 75 9.87 28.63 23.35
CA LEU A 75 8.47 28.23 23.50
C LEU A 75 8.03 27.30 22.36
N ALA A 76 8.40 27.61 21.11
CA ALA A 76 8.09 26.78 19.96
C ALA A 76 8.77 25.40 20.06
N GLY A 77 10.07 25.36 20.37
CA GLY A 77 10.79 24.10 20.51
C GLY A 77 10.30 23.26 21.68
N TRP A 78 9.89 23.87 22.79
CA TRP A 78 9.27 23.16 23.91
C TRP A 78 7.94 22.52 23.52
N LEU A 79 7.10 23.25 22.77
CA LEU A 79 5.84 22.72 22.28
C LEU A 79 6.04 21.53 21.33
N VAL A 80 6.99 21.64 20.40
CA VAL A 80 7.33 20.57 19.43
C VAL A 80 7.91 19.35 20.15
N GLU A 81 8.93 19.54 21.00
CA GLU A 81 9.60 18.45 21.70
C GLU A 81 8.66 17.69 22.65
N ARG A 82 7.77 18.42 23.34
CA ARG A 82 6.88 17.81 24.35
C ARG A 82 5.63 17.18 23.75
N PHE A 83 5.06 17.77 22.70
CA PHE A 83 3.73 17.37 22.22
C PHE A 83 3.71 16.70 20.85
N ALA A 84 4.54 17.11 19.90
CA ALA A 84 4.54 16.53 18.55
C ALA A 84 5.90 16.75 17.86
N PRO A 85 6.88 15.85 18.05
CA PRO A 85 8.20 15.96 17.42
C PRO A 85 8.13 16.02 15.89
N GLU A 86 7.11 15.41 15.28
CA GLU A 86 6.85 15.40 13.84
C GLU A 86 6.38 16.76 13.30
N ALA A 87 6.10 17.71 14.18
CA ALA A 87 5.85 19.11 13.81
C ALA A 87 7.15 19.91 13.58
N SER A 88 8.34 19.35 13.80
CA SER A 88 9.62 20.00 13.50
C SER A 88 9.82 20.23 11.98
N GLY A 89 10.60 21.25 11.62
CA GLY A 89 10.96 21.55 10.22
C GLY A 89 9.77 21.94 9.34
N SER A 90 9.82 21.61 8.05
CA SER A 90 8.79 22.03 7.09
C SER A 90 7.47 21.26 7.17
N GLY A 91 7.49 19.96 7.46
CA GLY A 91 6.29 19.11 7.40
C GLY A 91 5.99 18.49 6.02
N MET A 92 6.59 19.00 4.94
CA MET A 92 6.42 18.50 3.58
C MET A 92 6.97 17.09 3.41
N SER A 93 8.15 16.83 3.98
CA SER A 93 8.78 15.51 3.98
C SER A 93 7.86 14.47 4.63
N GLU A 94 7.23 14.81 5.75
CA GLU A 94 6.33 13.95 6.50
C GLU A 94 5.09 13.60 5.67
N VAL A 95 4.51 14.59 4.99
CA VAL A 95 3.38 14.37 4.08
C VAL A 95 3.80 13.44 2.94
N LYS A 96 4.94 13.70 2.29
CA LYS A 96 5.48 12.86 1.21
C LYS A 96 5.73 11.43 1.67
N ALA A 97 6.27 11.24 2.89
CA ALA A 97 6.46 9.93 3.49
C ALA A 97 5.13 9.17 3.69
N VAL A 98 4.09 9.83 4.21
CA VAL A 98 2.77 9.20 4.38
C VAL A 98 2.16 8.81 3.03
N LEU A 99 2.27 9.67 2.01
CA LEU A 99 1.77 9.37 0.66
C LEU A 99 2.55 8.22 0.01
N ALA A 100 3.83 8.08 0.33
CA ALA A 100 4.66 6.93 -0.01
C ALA A 100 4.45 5.70 0.90
N ARG A 101 3.35 5.66 1.67
CA ARG A 101 2.96 4.54 2.55
C ARG A 101 3.92 4.25 3.70
N VAL A 102 4.77 5.20 4.06
CA VAL A 102 5.60 5.11 5.27
C VAL A 102 4.70 5.40 6.48
N PRO A 103 4.67 4.52 7.51
CA PRO A 103 3.81 4.72 8.68
C PRO A 103 4.32 5.90 9.51
N MET A 104 3.71 7.06 9.32
CA MET A 104 4.04 8.32 9.98
C MET A 104 2.75 8.96 10.52
N PRO A 105 2.76 9.52 11.74
CA PRO A 105 1.57 10.14 12.29
C PRO A 105 1.27 11.47 11.57
N LEU A 106 0.03 11.63 11.11
CA LEU A 106 -0.52 12.89 10.62
C LEU A 106 -1.91 13.07 11.24
N ASN A 107 -2.01 13.73 12.39
CA ASN A 107 -3.26 13.84 13.13
C ASN A 107 -3.53 15.28 13.57
N LEU A 108 -4.73 15.53 14.10
CA LEU A 108 -5.14 16.86 14.56
C LEU A 108 -4.18 17.45 15.61
N ARG A 109 -3.58 16.62 16.47
CA ARG A 109 -2.58 17.06 17.46
C ARG A 109 -1.37 17.68 16.78
N ILE A 110 -0.84 17.06 15.73
CA ILE A 110 0.28 17.60 14.95
C ILE A 110 -0.13 18.91 14.27
N ALA A 111 -1.35 18.99 13.70
CA ALA A 111 -1.84 20.21 13.08
C ALA A 111 -1.89 21.39 14.07
N LEU A 112 -2.43 21.18 15.27
CA LEU A 112 -2.51 22.22 16.30
C LEU A 112 -1.13 22.64 16.83
N VAL A 113 -0.24 21.68 17.12
CA VAL A 113 1.13 21.97 17.56
C VAL A 113 1.89 22.73 16.47
N LYS A 114 1.75 22.31 15.20
CA LYS A 114 2.39 22.96 14.07
C LYS A 114 1.88 24.39 13.89
N LEU A 115 0.58 24.63 13.99
CA LEU A 115 0.00 25.96 13.87
C LEU A 115 0.56 26.93 14.92
N ILE A 116 0.57 26.52 16.20
CA ILE A 116 1.05 27.38 17.29
C ILE A 116 2.57 27.56 17.22
N SER A 117 3.32 26.48 17.02
CA SER A 117 4.79 26.55 16.99
C SER A 117 5.33 27.30 15.77
N ALA A 118 4.72 27.13 14.59
CA ALA A 118 5.06 27.91 13.40
C ALA A 118 4.70 29.39 13.58
N THR A 119 3.57 29.70 14.23
CA THR A 119 3.21 31.09 14.58
C THR A 119 4.29 31.75 15.45
N LEU A 120 4.76 31.05 16.48
CA LEU A 120 5.82 31.56 17.38
C LEU A 120 7.14 31.76 16.64
N VAL A 121 7.57 30.80 15.81
CA VAL A 121 8.81 30.89 15.04
C VAL A 121 8.75 32.03 14.03
N LEU A 122 7.74 32.06 13.17
CA LEU A 122 7.62 33.03 12.09
C LEU A 122 7.31 34.43 12.63
N GLY A 123 6.41 34.53 13.61
CA GLY A 123 6.07 35.78 14.29
C GLY A 123 7.25 36.38 15.05
N SER A 124 8.18 35.56 15.55
CA SER A 124 9.43 36.02 16.17
C SER A 124 10.45 36.59 15.17
N GLY A 125 10.21 36.46 13.87
CA GLY A 125 11.05 37.02 12.83
C GLY A 125 12.13 36.10 12.28
N MET A 126 12.04 34.80 12.55
CA MET A 126 12.91 33.82 11.92
C MET A 126 12.61 33.75 10.41
N PRO A 127 13.62 33.71 9.52
CA PRO A 127 13.44 33.76 8.07
C PRO A 127 13.02 32.40 7.50
N LEU A 128 11.84 31.93 7.90
CA LEU A 128 11.19 30.73 7.37
C LEU A 128 9.82 31.11 6.78
N GLY A 129 9.18 30.18 6.08
CA GLY A 129 7.85 30.34 5.48
C GLY A 129 6.72 29.65 6.26
N ARG A 130 5.47 30.06 6.04
CA ARG A 130 4.29 29.40 6.62
C ARG A 130 3.73 28.26 5.74
N GLU A 131 4.16 28.17 4.50
CA GLU A 131 3.58 27.36 3.43
C GLU A 131 3.82 25.86 3.64
N GLY A 132 5.01 25.48 4.11
CA GLY A 132 5.28 24.10 4.53
C GLY A 132 4.35 23.67 5.69
N PRO A 133 4.27 24.45 6.77
CA PRO A 133 3.29 24.25 7.83
C PRO A 133 1.83 24.18 7.36
N THR A 134 1.36 25.07 6.47
CA THR A 134 -0.03 25.00 5.97
C THR A 134 -0.31 23.72 5.21
N VAL A 135 0.65 23.23 4.41
CA VAL A 135 0.52 21.94 3.71
C VAL A 135 0.44 20.78 4.71
N GLN A 136 1.30 20.73 5.73
CA GLN A 136 1.26 19.68 6.75
C GLN A 136 -0.04 19.73 7.57
N ILE A 137 -0.50 20.92 7.92
CA ILE A 137 -1.76 21.14 8.63
C ILE A 137 -2.94 20.66 7.77
N GLY A 138 -3.00 21.06 6.49
CA GLY A 138 -4.05 20.62 5.56
C GLY A 138 -4.06 19.10 5.37
N ALA A 139 -2.89 18.47 5.21
CA ALA A 139 -2.76 17.02 5.12
C ALA A 139 -3.23 16.30 6.40
N ALA A 140 -2.89 16.83 7.59
CA ALA A 140 -3.29 16.25 8.86
C ALA A 140 -4.79 16.40 9.14
N LEU A 141 -5.39 17.53 8.77
CA LEU A 141 -6.83 17.76 8.84
C LEU A 141 -7.59 16.85 7.87
N ALA A 142 -7.10 16.72 6.63
CA ALA A 142 -7.65 15.77 5.67
C ALA A 142 -7.54 14.32 6.16
N ASN A 143 -6.41 13.93 6.74
CA ASN A 143 -6.26 12.60 7.32
C ASN A 143 -7.26 12.36 8.46
N GLN A 144 -7.51 13.36 9.30
CA GLN A 144 -8.49 13.28 10.38
C GLN A 144 -9.93 13.15 9.85
N LEU A 145 -10.31 13.97 8.87
CA LEU A 145 -11.63 13.95 8.24
C LEU A 145 -11.89 12.65 7.48
N SER A 146 -10.87 12.13 6.77
CA SER A 146 -10.97 10.86 6.03
C SER A 146 -11.20 9.63 6.93
N ASN A 147 -10.97 9.74 8.26
CA ASN A 147 -11.31 8.67 9.20
C ASN A 147 -12.80 8.63 9.55
N TRP A 148 -13.56 9.70 9.29
CA TRP A 148 -14.98 9.77 9.64
C TRP A 148 -15.85 9.00 8.65
N ALA A 149 -15.37 8.77 7.42
CA ALA A 149 -16.02 7.94 6.42
C ALA A 149 -15.17 6.68 6.12
N PRO A 150 -15.75 5.47 6.10
CA PRO A 150 -15.04 4.25 5.76
C PRO A 150 -14.68 4.25 4.26
N THR A 151 -13.44 4.57 3.95
CA THR A 151 -12.93 4.69 2.58
C THR A 151 -11.72 3.78 2.34
N SER A 152 -11.38 3.50 1.08
CA SER A 152 -10.21 2.69 0.75
C SER A 152 -8.91 3.44 1.10
N PRO A 153 -7.81 2.73 1.42
CA PRO A 153 -6.52 3.38 1.74
C PRO A 153 -6.00 4.30 0.62
N GLU A 154 -6.24 3.92 -0.64
CA GLU A 154 -5.88 4.73 -1.80
C GLU A 154 -6.72 6.01 -1.90
N HIS A 155 -8.02 5.91 -1.62
CA HIS A 155 -8.89 7.08 -1.59
C HIS A 155 -8.48 8.06 -0.48
N ARG A 156 -8.19 7.53 0.71
CA ARG A 156 -7.65 8.31 1.82
C ARG A 156 -6.34 9.01 1.46
N ARG A 157 -5.44 8.31 0.76
CA ARG A 157 -4.18 8.89 0.26
C ARG A 157 -4.44 10.09 -0.67
N GLN A 158 -5.41 9.97 -1.59
CA GLN A 158 -5.80 11.05 -2.50
C GLN A 158 -6.39 12.25 -1.75
N LEU A 159 -7.21 12.02 -0.72
CA LEU A 159 -7.77 13.09 0.12
C LEU A 159 -6.71 13.81 0.96
N ILE A 160 -5.74 13.07 1.53
CA ILE A 160 -4.61 13.66 2.25
C ILE A 160 -3.80 14.56 1.32
N ALA A 161 -3.52 14.10 0.10
CA ALA A 161 -2.84 14.91 -0.90
C ALA A 161 -3.68 16.13 -1.34
N ALA A 162 -5.00 15.99 -1.49
CA ALA A 162 -5.89 17.11 -1.77
C ALA A 162 -5.87 18.14 -0.63
N GLY A 163 -5.85 17.71 0.64
CA GLY A 163 -5.68 18.61 1.79
C GLY A 163 -4.31 19.30 1.84
N ALA A 164 -3.26 18.58 1.46
CA ALA A 164 -1.91 19.15 1.29
C ALA A 164 -1.90 20.24 0.21
N GLY A 165 -2.46 19.96 -0.98
CA GLY A 165 -2.63 20.91 -2.07
C GLY A 165 -3.49 22.10 -1.68
N ALA A 166 -4.58 21.89 -0.94
CA ALA A 166 -5.43 22.94 -0.39
C ALA A 166 -4.68 23.88 0.57
N GLY A 167 -3.82 23.32 1.44
CA GLY A 167 -2.96 24.11 2.31
C GLY A 167 -1.95 24.98 1.54
N LEU A 168 -1.42 24.48 0.43
CA LEU A 168 -0.56 25.26 -0.46
C LEU A 168 -1.34 26.35 -1.20
N ALA A 169 -2.49 25.98 -1.77
CA ALA A 169 -3.36 26.86 -2.53
C ALA A 169 -3.88 28.04 -1.72
N ALA A 170 -4.23 27.82 -0.46
CA ALA A 170 -4.59 28.89 0.46
C ALA A 170 -3.39 29.77 0.81
N ALA A 171 -2.20 29.20 1.01
CA ALA A 171 -1.03 29.98 1.40
C ALA A 171 -0.55 30.94 0.31
N PHE A 172 -0.66 30.55 -0.96
CA PHE A 172 -0.25 31.35 -2.13
C PHE A 172 -1.40 32.06 -2.84
N ASN A 173 -2.65 31.85 -2.42
CA ASN A 173 -3.83 32.28 -3.17
C ASN A 173 -3.87 31.73 -4.63
N ALA A 174 -3.31 30.52 -4.81
CA ALA A 174 -2.93 29.94 -6.09
C ALA A 174 -3.52 28.51 -6.23
N PRO A 175 -4.77 28.37 -6.69
CA PRO A 175 -5.47 27.08 -6.73
C PRO A 175 -4.87 26.11 -7.76
N ILE A 176 -4.45 26.59 -8.95
CA ILE A 176 -3.88 25.71 -9.97
C ILE A 176 -2.50 25.22 -9.51
N ALA A 177 -1.70 26.09 -8.88
CA ALA A 177 -0.45 25.70 -8.27
C ALA A 177 -0.62 24.61 -7.21
N GLY A 178 -1.66 24.70 -6.37
CA GLY A 178 -2.00 23.65 -5.39
C GLY A 178 -2.25 22.29 -6.02
N VAL A 179 -2.96 22.25 -7.14
CA VAL A 179 -3.25 21.02 -7.89
C VAL A 179 -1.99 20.45 -8.53
N LEU A 180 -1.21 21.29 -9.21
CA LEU A 180 0.03 20.86 -9.86
C LEU A 180 1.06 20.39 -8.85
N PHE A 181 1.11 21.00 -7.67
CA PHE A 181 1.98 20.54 -6.60
C PHE A 181 1.64 19.11 -6.14
N VAL A 182 0.34 18.77 -6.07
CA VAL A 182 -0.10 17.41 -5.76
C VAL A 182 0.37 16.42 -6.84
N VAL A 183 0.25 16.81 -8.11
CA VAL A 183 0.58 15.96 -9.25
C VAL A 183 2.10 15.84 -9.47
N GLU A 184 2.86 16.91 -9.33
CA GLU A 184 4.28 16.96 -9.68
C GLU A 184 5.19 16.52 -8.51
N GLU A 185 4.88 16.96 -7.28
CA GLU A 185 5.76 16.73 -6.12
C GLU A 185 5.24 15.67 -5.12
N LEU A 186 3.93 15.60 -4.87
CA LEU A 186 3.40 14.74 -3.78
C LEU A 186 3.03 13.32 -4.20
N LEU A 187 2.14 13.17 -5.21
CA LEU A 187 1.57 11.87 -5.59
C LEU A 187 2.10 11.32 -6.90
N GLN A 188 2.47 12.17 -7.86
CA GLN A 188 2.86 11.71 -9.21
C GLN A 188 1.76 10.85 -9.88
N ASP A 189 0.49 11.12 -9.53
CA ASP A 189 -0.69 10.45 -10.06
C ASP A 189 -1.63 11.49 -10.71
N VAL A 190 -1.98 11.24 -11.98
CA VAL A 190 -2.88 12.06 -12.80
C VAL A 190 -4.27 11.44 -12.94
N SER A 191 -4.63 10.47 -12.10
CA SER A 191 -5.96 9.86 -12.13
C SER A 191 -7.07 10.88 -11.92
N GLY A 192 -8.21 10.68 -12.60
CA GLY A 192 -9.32 11.66 -12.58
C GLY A 192 -9.93 11.89 -11.18
N ILE A 193 -9.78 10.95 -10.25
CA ILE A 193 -10.23 11.13 -8.86
C ILE A 193 -9.24 12.03 -8.10
N THR A 194 -7.93 11.75 -8.18
CA THR A 194 -6.87 12.56 -7.58
C THR A 194 -6.94 14.00 -8.06
N LEU A 195 -7.05 14.21 -9.38
CA LEU A 195 -7.14 15.53 -9.96
C LEU A 195 -8.43 16.24 -9.53
N GLY A 196 -9.58 15.56 -9.58
CA GLY A 196 -10.87 16.14 -9.21
C GLY A 196 -10.97 16.58 -7.75
N THR A 197 -10.49 15.76 -6.81
CA THR A 197 -10.48 16.12 -5.38
C THR A 197 -9.46 17.22 -5.08
N ALA A 198 -8.28 17.19 -5.69
CA ALA A 198 -7.27 18.24 -5.54
C ALA A 198 -7.76 19.60 -6.07
N ILE A 199 -8.44 19.62 -7.23
CA ILE A 199 -9.03 20.85 -7.80
C ILE A 199 -10.05 21.44 -6.85
N LEU A 200 -11.04 20.65 -6.40
CA LEU A 200 -12.12 21.14 -5.54
C LEU A 200 -11.58 21.65 -4.20
N ALA A 201 -10.69 20.88 -3.55
CA ALA A 201 -10.13 21.26 -2.26
C ALA A 201 -9.27 22.53 -2.39
N SER A 202 -8.41 22.61 -3.40
CA SER A 202 -7.54 23.78 -3.65
C SER A 202 -8.34 25.03 -3.99
N PHE A 203 -9.34 24.90 -4.87
CA PHE A 203 -10.22 26.01 -5.23
C PHE A 203 -10.96 26.57 -4.01
N ILE A 204 -11.59 25.72 -3.20
CA ILE A 204 -12.32 26.17 -2.01
C ILE A 204 -11.37 26.80 -1.00
N ALA A 205 -10.20 26.20 -0.78
CA ALA A 205 -9.21 26.76 0.14
C ALA A 205 -8.72 28.14 -0.31
N SER A 206 -8.47 28.34 -1.62
CA SER A 206 -8.15 29.66 -2.18
C SER A 206 -9.30 30.64 -2.04
N VAL A 207 -10.57 30.24 -2.28
CA VAL A 207 -11.74 31.12 -2.05
C VAL A 207 -11.80 31.58 -0.60
N ILE A 208 -11.64 30.67 0.36
CA ILE A 208 -11.60 31.02 1.79
C ILE A 208 -10.44 31.98 2.10
N SER A 209 -9.27 31.74 1.50
CA SER A 209 -8.13 32.64 1.65
C SER A 209 -8.37 34.01 1.01
N ARG A 210 -9.11 34.13 -0.09
CA ARG A 210 -9.47 35.43 -0.67
C ARG A 210 -10.50 36.19 0.16
N LEU A 211 -11.44 35.48 0.78
CA LEU A 211 -12.50 36.08 1.58
C LEU A 211 -12.03 36.54 2.97
N TYR A 212 -11.15 35.76 3.60
CA TYR A 212 -10.74 35.97 5.00
C TYR A 212 -9.25 36.16 5.19
N GLY A 213 -8.42 35.90 4.16
CA GLY A 213 -6.98 36.06 4.25
C GLY A 213 -6.54 37.52 4.30
N SER A 214 -5.36 37.74 4.86
CA SER A 214 -4.68 39.03 4.81
C SER A 214 -4.16 39.27 3.38
N HIS A 215 -4.49 40.41 2.76
CA HIS A 215 -4.19 40.74 1.35
C HIS A 215 -2.70 40.96 1.03
N ASN A 216 -1.77 40.59 1.93
CA ASN A 216 -0.33 40.84 1.81
C ASN A 216 0.38 40.10 0.65
N LEU A 217 -0.33 39.21 -0.07
CA LEU A 217 0.19 38.46 -1.22
C LEU A 217 -0.50 38.80 -2.55
N ASP A 218 -1.56 39.60 -2.55
CA ASP A 218 -2.18 40.07 -3.80
C ASP A 218 -1.33 41.21 -4.37
N LEU A 219 -0.32 40.85 -5.16
CA LEU A 219 0.57 41.79 -5.86
C LEU A 219 -0.21 42.69 -6.85
N ASN A 220 -1.42 42.28 -7.24
CA ASN A 220 -2.31 43.07 -8.12
C ASN A 220 -2.80 44.37 -7.49
N HIS A 221 -2.83 44.49 -6.16
CA HIS A 221 -3.25 45.74 -5.50
C HIS A 221 -2.13 46.79 -5.43
N LEU A 222 -0.88 46.44 -5.77
CA LEU A 222 0.21 47.40 -5.76
C LEU A 222 0.11 48.46 -6.85
N ASN A 223 -0.73 48.28 -7.89
CA ASN A 223 -1.17 49.29 -8.87
C ASN A 223 -0.18 50.45 -9.16
N LEU A 224 1.11 50.13 -9.18
CA LEU A 224 2.22 50.99 -9.50
C LEU A 224 2.47 50.63 -10.93
N GLY A 225 1.83 51.35 -11.86
CA GLY A 225 1.82 51.10 -13.31
C GLY A 225 3.08 50.37 -13.77
N LEU A 226 3.02 49.04 -13.78
CA LEU A 226 4.10 48.23 -14.27
C LEU A 226 4.13 48.53 -15.77
N PRO A 227 5.27 49.00 -16.32
CA PRO A 227 5.38 49.15 -17.76
C PRO A 227 5.00 47.82 -18.41
N ASP A 228 4.31 47.89 -19.55
CA ASP A 228 3.87 46.70 -20.30
C ASP A 228 5.00 45.67 -20.36
N THR A 229 4.82 44.55 -19.66
CA THR A 229 5.78 43.45 -19.61
C THR A 229 5.89 42.87 -21.00
N THR A 230 6.96 43.23 -21.70
CA THR A 230 7.20 42.81 -23.08
C THR A 230 8.39 41.88 -23.08
N PHE A 231 8.26 40.78 -23.79
CA PHE A 231 9.33 39.80 -23.92
C PHE A 231 10.10 40.06 -25.21
N PHE A 232 11.42 40.20 -25.09
CA PHE A 232 12.32 40.35 -26.24
C PHE A 232 13.24 39.13 -26.38
N ALA A 233 13.44 38.65 -27.61
CA ALA A 233 14.28 37.47 -27.86
C ALA A 233 15.74 37.68 -27.42
N GLN A 234 16.21 38.92 -27.40
CA GLN A 234 17.55 39.32 -26.96
C GLN A 234 17.76 39.12 -25.45
N GLU A 235 16.69 38.94 -24.66
CA GLU A 235 16.76 38.65 -23.23
C GLU A 235 16.99 37.17 -22.91
N ILE A 236 16.75 36.28 -23.89
CA ILE A 236 16.90 34.83 -23.71
C ILE A 236 18.26 34.45 -23.08
N PRO A 237 19.42 34.98 -23.52
CA PRO A 237 20.69 34.69 -22.87
C PRO A 237 20.74 35.03 -21.38
N PHE A 238 20.10 36.12 -20.95
CA PHE A 238 20.05 36.53 -19.53
C PHE A 238 19.14 35.61 -18.72
N TYR A 239 18.01 35.17 -19.28
CA TYR A 239 17.17 34.15 -18.65
C TYR A 239 17.87 32.78 -18.54
N LEU A 240 18.67 32.40 -19.54
CA LEU A 240 19.52 31.19 -19.48
C LEU A 240 20.58 31.33 -18.37
N ILE A 241 21.27 32.46 -18.29
CA ILE A 241 22.27 32.75 -17.23
C ILE A 241 21.60 32.71 -15.86
N LEU A 242 20.45 33.36 -15.69
CA LEU A 242 19.66 33.33 -14.47
C LEU A 242 19.31 31.89 -14.08
N GLY A 243 18.83 31.09 -15.03
CA GLY A 243 18.55 29.68 -14.81
C GLY A 243 19.77 28.89 -14.34
N VAL A 244 20.93 29.07 -14.97
CA VAL A 244 22.19 28.41 -14.57
C VAL A 244 22.60 28.81 -13.16
N LEU A 245 22.60 30.11 -12.85
CA LEU A 245 22.95 30.63 -11.52
C LEU A 245 21.99 30.12 -10.45
N ALA A 246 20.68 30.14 -10.73
CA ALA A 246 19.64 29.62 -9.84
C ALA A 246 19.81 28.11 -9.60
N GLY A 247 20.14 27.34 -10.65
CA GLY A 247 20.45 25.92 -10.56
C GLY A 247 21.62 25.62 -9.63
N LEU A 248 22.75 26.31 -9.83
CA LEU A 248 23.97 26.13 -9.03
C LEU A 248 23.77 26.56 -7.56
N LEU A 249 23.19 27.74 -7.34
CA LEU A 249 22.93 28.25 -5.98
C LEU A 249 21.84 27.43 -5.27
N GLY A 250 20.85 26.90 -5.99
CA GLY A 250 19.83 26.00 -5.44
C GLY A 250 20.43 24.70 -4.91
N ILE A 251 21.40 24.11 -5.60
CA ILE A 251 22.13 22.93 -5.09
C ILE A 251 22.96 23.30 -3.87
N LEU A 252 23.68 24.43 -3.93
CA LEU A 252 24.47 24.91 -2.79
C LEU A 252 23.58 25.11 -1.57
N PHE A 253 22.37 25.65 -1.77
CA PHE A 253 21.36 25.81 -0.73
C PHE A 253 20.92 24.46 -0.15
N ASN A 254 20.56 23.49 -0.99
CA ASN A 254 20.16 22.15 -0.55
C ASN A 254 21.26 21.46 0.28
N LYS A 255 22.51 21.51 -0.18
CA LYS A 255 23.67 20.98 0.57
C LYS A 255 23.88 21.74 1.87
N GLY A 256 23.79 23.07 1.84
CA GLY A 256 23.90 23.91 3.03
C GLY A 256 22.86 23.57 4.09
N ILE A 257 21.61 23.32 3.70
CA ILE A 257 20.54 22.87 4.60
C ILE A 257 20.92 21.54 5.28
N LEU A 258 21.37 20.54 4.51
CA LEU A 258 21.77 19.24 5.06
C LEU A 258 22.98 19.33 5.98
N GLU A 259 24.02 20.08 5.59
CA GLU A 259 25.20 20.29 6.41
C GLU A 259 24.86 21.03 7.70
N SER A 260 23.99 22.03 7.64
CA SER A 260 23.48 22.75 8.80
C SER A 260 22.75 21.81 9.77
N LEU A 261 21.90 20.91 9.27
CA LEU A 261 21.26 19.86 10.08
C LEU A 261 22.30 18.90 10.69
N ALA A 262 23.32 18.52 9.93
CA ALA A 262 24.40 17.62 10.38
C ALA A 262 25.23 18.25 11.49
N ILE A 263 25.66 19.50 11.31
CA ILE A 263 26.41 20.30 12.27
C ILE A 263 25.61 20.45 13.55
N ASN A 264 24.34 20.85 13.46
CA ASN A 264 23.50 21.05 14.63
C ASN A 264 23.24 19.73 15.39
N ARG A 265 23.15 18.59 14.69
CA ARG A 265 23.04 17.28 15.36
C ARG A 265 24.35 16.81 16.02
N ARG A 266 25.51 17.10 15.41
CA ARG A 266 26.83 16.65 15.88
C ARG A 266 27.44 17.53 16.97
N LEU A 267 27.40 18.86 16.78
CA LEU A 267 28.12 19.82 17.62
C LEU A 267 27.25 20.40 18.74
N VAL A 268 25.94 20.54 18.53
CA VAL A 268 25.04 21.18 19.49
C VAL A 268 24.30 20.11 20.29
N ARG A 269 24.82 19.76 21.48
CA ARG A 269 24.19 18.79 22.41
C ARG A 269 23.07 19.41 23.27
N LEU A 270 22.39 20.44 22.77
CA LEU A 270 21.30 21.12 23.48
C LEU A 270 19.95 20.46 23.17
N SER A 271 18.93 20.69 24.00
CA SER A 271 17.55 20.29 23.68
C SER A 271 16.98 21.13 22.53
N LEU A 272 15.91 20.64 21.89
CA LEU A 272 15.27 21.33 20.76
C LEU A 272 14.86 22.80 21.07
N PRO A 273 14.26 23.14 22.24
CA PRO A 273 13.96 24.51 22.65
C PRO A 273 15.15 25.46 22.54
N TRP A 274 16.31 25.04 23.06
CA TRP A 274 17.49 25.89 23.08
C TRP A 274 18.12 26.06 21.70
N ARG A 275 18.10 25.01 20.85
CA ARG A 275 18.58 25.11 19.47
C ARG A 275 17.78 26.14 18.68
N ILE A 276 16.45 26.05 18.75
CA ILE A 276 15.56 26.98 18.05
C ILE A 276 15.67 28.38 18.68
N GLY A 277 15.72 28.49 20.01
CA GLY A 277 15.92 29.76 20.71
C GLY A 277 17.20 30.48 20.30
N ILE A 278 18.35 29.80 20.27
CA ILE A 278 19.62 30.37 19.82
C ILE A 278 19.54 30.78 18.36
N ALA A 279 18.90 29.96 17.51
CA ALA A 279 18.68 30.32 16.12
C ALA A 279 17.88 31.62 15.96
N GLY A 280 16.86 31.81 16.79
CA GLY A 280 16.06 33.03 16.87
C GLY A 280 16.84 34.23 17.38
N LEU A 281 17.66 34.04 18.40
CA LEU A 281 18.53 35.08 18.95
C LEU A 281 19.52 35.60 17.90
N VAL A 282 20.23 34.69 17.22
CA VAL A 282 21.21 35.04 16.18
C VAL A 282 20.52 35.68 14.97
N SER A 283 19.38 35.14 14.53
CA SER A 283 18.62 35.72 13.43
C SER A 283 18.11 37.13 13.77
N GLY A 284 17.57 37.31 14.98
CA GLY A 284 17.13 38.61 15.48
C GLY A 284 18.28 39.62 15.58
N LEU A 285 19.47 39.18 15.98
CA LEU A 285 20.66 40.03 16.08
C LEU A 285 21.17 40.45 14.70
N ALA A 286 21.26 39.50 13.76
CA ALA A 286 21.65 39.78 12.39
C ALA A 286 20.70 40.77 11.72
N ILE A 287 19.39 40.60 11.90
CA ILE A 287 18.36 41.51 11.37
C ILE A 287 18.41 42.88 12.07
N ALA A 288 18.71 42.94 13.35
CA ALA A 288 18.83 44.21 14.09
C ALA A 288 19.99 45.10 13.60
N LEU A 289 21.05 44.49 13.06
CA LEU A 289 22.21 45.19 12.48
C LEU A 289 21.95 45.71 11.05
N LEU A 290 20.87 45.26 10.42
CA LEU A 290 20.51 45.62 9.05
C LEU A 290 19.50 46.80 9.02
N PRO A 291 19.35 47.46 7.85
CA PRO A 291 18.34 48.51 7.68
C PRO A 291 16.94 48.07 8.10
N ALA A 292 16.11 49.02 8.55
CA ALA A 292 14.78 48.72 9.09
C ALA A 292 13.87 47.93 8.12
N ALA A 293 14.11 48.05 6.80
CA ALA A 293 13.44 47.27 5.76
C ALA A 293 13.60 45.73 5.91
N PHE A 294 14.69 45.27 6.53
CA PHE A 294 14.94 43.83 6.77
C PHE A 294 14.19 43.28 7.98
N ARG A 295 13.58 44.15 8.80
CA ARG A 295 12.85 43.72 10.01
C ARG A 295 11.58 42.96 9.65
N ASP A 296 10.99 43.25 8.49
CA ASP A 296 9.83 42.53 7.97
C ASP A 296 10.20 41.74 6.70
N HIS A 297 10.06 40.42 6.76
CA HIS A 297 10.39 39.53 5.63
C HIS A 297 9.40 39.67 4.47
N ALA A 298 8.13 39.99 4.76
CA ALA A 298 7.14 40.24 3.72
C ALA A 298 7.47 41.53 2.97
N GLY A 299 7.70 42.62 3.70
CA GLY A 299 8.11 43.91 3.14
C GLY A 299 9.43 43.87 2.38
N LEU A 300 10.41 43.06 2.81
CA LEU A 300 11.68 42.91 2.08
C LEU A 300 11.48 42.36 0.67
N ARG A 301 10.61 41.35 0.50
CA ARG A 301 10.28 40.82 -0.83
C ARG A 301 9.50 41.85 -1.64
N GLU A 302 8.56 42.56 -1.03
CA GLU A 302 7.80 43.61 -1.70
C GLU A 302 8.70 44.71 -2.27
N ILE A 303 9.72 45.15 -1.53
CA ILE A 303 10.72 46.13 -2.00
C ILE A 303 11.49 45.64 -3.23
N LEU A 304 11.86 44.34 -3.27
CA LEU A 304 12.53 43.73 -4.42
C LEU A 304 11.60 43.67 -5.65
N LEU A 305 10.32 43.35 -5.44
CA LEU A 305 9.33 43.23 -6.52
C LEU A 305 8.80 44.58 -7.02
N ALA A 306 8.76 45.60 -6.15
CA ALA A 306 8.35 46.95 -6.48
C ALA A 306 9.42 47.75 -7.24
N GLY A 307 10.64 47.21 -7.39
CA GLY A 307 11.71 47.85 -8.14
C GLY A 307 12.44 48.98 -7.39
N SER A 308 12.07 49.25 -6.15
CA SER A 308 12.64 50.32 -5.31
C SER A 308 13.95 49.93 -4.60
N ALA A 309 14.37 48.67 -4.72
CA ALA A 309 15.64 48.18 -4.21
C ALA A 309 16.84 48.74 -5.03
N ASN A 310 17.98 48.90 -4.39
CA ASN A 310 19.26 49.06 -5.09
C ASN A 310 19.93 47.69 -5.29
N TRP A 311 20.85 47.56 -6.26
CA TRP A 311 21.65 46.34 -6.43
C TRP A 311 22.29 45.90 -5.11
N SER A 312 22.94 46.82 -4.39
CA SER A 312 23.60 46.52 -3.10
C SER A 312 22.63 45.96 -2.06
N PHE A 313 21.42 46.49 -2.01
CA PHE A 313 20.36 46.01 -1.13
C PHE A 313 19.95 44.57 -1.49
N ALA A 314 19.74 44.29 -2.79
CA ALA A 314 19.41 42.95 -3.27
C ALA A 314 20.53 41.93 -3.00
N ALA A 315 21.80 42.33 -3.15
CA ALA A 315 22.95 41.47 -2.85
C ALA A 315 23.07 41.14 -1.36
N ILE A 316 22.88 42.15 -0.49
CA ILE A 316 22.84 41.94 0.97
C ILE A 316 21.66 41.04 1.34
N ALA A 317 20.48 41.27 0.76
CA ALA A 317 19.30 40.44 0.99
C ALA A 317 19.54 38.99 0.59
N LEU A 318 20.08 38.74 -0.59
CA LEU A 318 20.42 37.40 -1.05
C LEU A 318 21.39 36.73 -0.07
N LEU A 319 22.53 37.36 0.25
CA LEU A 319 23.58 36.76 1.08
C LEU A 319 23.09 36.49 2.52
N VAL A 320 22.49 37.49 3.15
CA VAL A 320 22.04 37.39 4.55
C VAL A 320 20.92 36.37 4.66
N GLN A 321 19.89 36.44 3.80
CA GLN A 321 18.80 35.48 3.88
C GLN A 321 19.30 34.07 3.60
N PHE A 322 20.17 33.89 2.61
CA PHE A 322 20.71 32.56 2.27
C PHE A 322 21.35 31.88 3.49
N ILE A 323 22.19 32.62 4.22
CA ILE A 323 22.86 32.12 5.43
C ILE A 323 21.88 31.91 6.57
N LEU A 324 21.02 32.90 6.86
CA LEU A 324 20.10 32.83 7.98
C LEU A 324 19.04 31.73 7.80
N ILE A 325 18.54 31.51 6.59
CA ILE A 325 17.60 30.42 6.29
C ILE A 325 18.25 29.07 6.57
N ILE A 326 19.47 28.85 6.07
CA ILE A 326 20.23 27.60 6.28
C ILE A 326 20.45 27.35 7.77
N PHE A 327 20.89 28.36 8.51
CA PHE A 327 21.15 28.27 9.94
C PHE A 327 19.86 28.01 10.74
N THR A 328 18.80 28.77 10.46
CA THR A 328 17.53 28.67 11.17
C THR A 328 16.83 27.33 10.90
N TYR A 329 16.78 26.88 9.64
CA TYR A 329 16.17 25.60 9.31
C TYR A 329 16.96 24.42 9.93
N GLY A 330 18.30 24.51 9.92
CA GLY A 330 19.17 23.53 10.57
C GLY A 330 18.92 23.37 12.06
N SER A 331 18.37 24.40 12.73
CA SER A 331 18.00 24.34 14.16
C SER A 331 16.88 23.33 14.47
N GLY A 332 16.09 22.94 13.47
CA GLY A 332 14.87 22.14 13.60
C GLY A 332 13.60 22.98 13.80
N ALA A 333 13.68 24.30 13.63
CA ALA A 333 12.57 25.23 13.78
C ALA A 333 11.37 24.84 12.88
N PRO A 334 10.14 24.83 13.40
CA PRO A 334 8.94 24.62 12.60
C PRO A 334 8.72 25.78 11.62
N GLY A 335 8.92 25.52 10.33
CA GLY A 335 8.77 26.50 9.26
C GLY A 335 9.11 25.91 7.89
N GLY A 336 8.50 26.44 6.85
CA GLY A 336 8.66 26.01 5.45
C GLY A 336 9.80 26.73 4.75
N LEU A 337 10.21 26.19 3.59
CA LEU A 337 11.29 26.75 2.77
C LEU A 337 10.80 27.34 1.43
N LEU A 338 9.53 27.15 1.07
CA LEU A 338 8.97 27.64 -0.20
C LEU A 338 9.15 29.16 -0.38
N VAL A 339 8.49 30.00 0.43
CA VAL A 339 8.63 31.47 0.30
C VAL A 339 10.06 31.96 0.49
N PRO A 340 10.86 31.46 1.45
CA PRO A 340 12.28 31.80 1.53
C PRO A 340 13.05 31.54 0.23
N THR A 341 12.82 30.41 -0.44
CA THR A 341 13.47 30.12 -1.73
C THR A 341 12.97 31.02 -2.86
N LEU A 342 11.68 31.40 -2.86
CA LEU A 342 11.17 32.42 -3.78
C LEU A 342 11.83 33.78 -3.52
N ALA A 343 12.02 34.19 -2.26
CA ALA A 343 12.67 35.45 -1.92
C ALA A 343 14.15 35.48 -2.36
N LEU A 344 14.90 34.38 -2.16
CA LEU A 344 16.25 34.23 -2.69
C LEU A 344 16.27 34.30 -4.21
N GLY A 345 15.30 33.65 -4.87
CA GLY A 345 15.12 33.74 -6.30
C GLY A 345 14.81 35.16 -6.79
N ALA A 346 13.95 35.89 -6.09
CA ALA A 346 13.64 37.29 -6.39
C ALA A 346 14.88 38.18 -6.29
N ALA A 347 15.68 38.02 -5.24
CA ALA A 347 16.91 38.78 -5.07
C ALA A 347 17.95 38.44 -6.15
N LEU A 348 18.15 37.16 -6.48
CA LEU A 348 19.04 36.73 -7.55
C LEU A 348 18.59 37.25 -8.91
N GLY A 349 17.30 37.11 -9.20
CA GLY A 349 16.67 37.61 -10.42
C GLY A 349 16.83 39.12 -10.54
N TYR A 350 16.56 39.87 -9.48
CA TYR A 350 16.75 41.32 -9.45
C TYR A 350 18.20 41.71 -9.79
N LEU A 351 19.20 41.00 -9.26
CA LEU A 351 20.61 41.26 -9.56
C LEU A 351 20.95 41.02 -11.04
N VAL A 352 20.47 39.91 -11.62
CA VAL A 352 20.67 39.63 -13.05
C VAL A 352 19.93 40.64 -13.92
N GLY A 353 18.71 41.03 -13.54
CA GLY A 353 17.94 42.06 -14.21
C GLY A 353 18.59 43.44 -14.14
N ALA A 354 19.23 43.79 -13.02
CA ALA A 354 19.99 45.03 -12.89
C ALA A 354 21.21 45.05 -13.83
N VAL A 355 21.85 43.89 -14.05
CA VAL A 355 22.91 43.74 -15.06
C VAL A 355 22.35 43.89 -16.46
N GLU A 356 21.27 43.19 -16.80
CA GLU A 356 20.63 43.30 -18.11
C GLU A 356 20.21 44.74 -18.41
N HIS A 357 19.56 45.40 -17.45
CA HIS A 357 19.12 46.78 -17.58
C HIS A 357 20.29 47.73 -17.84
N SER A 358 21.47 47.47 -17.26
CA SER A 358 22.67 48.27 -17.49
C SER A 358 23.31 48.03 -18.87
N LEU A 359 23.09 46.87 -19.49
CA LEU A 359 23.71 46.47 -20.75
C LEU A 359 22.80 46.72 -21.96
N LEU A 360 21.52 46.36 -21.85
CA LEU A 360 20.54 46.37 -22.93
C LEU A 360 19.38 47.32 -22.65
N GLY A 361 19.01 47.50 -21.37
CA GLY A 361 17.96 48.43 -20.95
C GLY A 361 16.57 48.08 -21.48
N MET A 362 16.32 46.82 -21.84
CA MET A 362 15.07 46.42 -22.51
C MET A 362 13.95 46.10 -21.53
N SER A 363 14.29 45.62 -20.34
CA SER A 363 13.32 45.22 -19.32
C SER A 363 13.62 45.83 -17.96
N ALA A 364 12.60 45.81 -17.09
CA ALA A 364 12.74 46.18 -15.69
C ALA A 364 13.35 45.03 -14.89
N ALA A 365 14.22 45.33 -13.93
CA ALA A 365 14.80 44.33 -13.02
C ALA A 365 13.74 43.54 -12.23
N THR A 366 12.53 44.09 -12.08
CA THR A 366 11.37 43.43 -11.46
C THR A 366 10.88 42.23 -12.26
N VAL A 367 10.95 42.25 -13.59
CA VAL A 367 10.60 41.11 -14.45
C VAL A 367 11.52 39.93 -14.14
N TYR A 368 12.83 40.18 -14.09
CA TYR A 368 13.81 39.16 -13.73
C TYR A 368 13.67 38.68 -12.30
N ALA A 369 13.24 39.53 -11.35
CA ALA A 369 12.95 39.11 -9.98
C ALA A 369 11.84 38.04 -9.96
N HIS A 370 10.72 38.25 -10.66
CA HIS A 370 9.65 37.25 -10.78
C HIS A 370 10.16 35.95 -11.44
N VAL A 371 10.94 36.06 -12.52
CA VAL A 371 11.53 34.90 -13.20
C VAL A 371 12.49 34.13 -12.27
N GLY A 372 13.28 34.86 -11.49
CA GLY A 372 14.23 34.30 -10.52
C GLY A 372 13.54 33.55 -9.40
N MET A 373 12.36 34.00 -8.93
CA MET A 373 11.54 33.28 -7.95
C MET A 373 11.28 31.84 -8.40
N ALA A 374 10.71 31.68 -9.61
CA ALA A 374 10.39 30.37 -10.14
C ALA A 374 11.65 29.54 -10.43
N ALA A 375 12.70 30.15 -10.99
CA ALA A 375 13.94 29.45 -11.32
C ALA A 375 14.64 28.87 -10.08
N PHE A 376 14.79 29.66 -9.01
CA PHE A 376 15.45 29.19 -7.79
C PHE A 376 14.61 28.13 -7.07
N PHE A 377 13.28 28.33 -6.98
CA PHE A 377 12.39 27.34 -6.39
C PHE A 377 12.38 26.02 -7.18
N SER A 378 12.39 26.10 -8.52
CA SER A 378 12.49 24.95 -9.41
C SER A 378 13.78 24.16 -9.19
N ALA A 379 14.93 24.84 -9.06
CA ALA A 379 16.21 24.18 -8.76
C ALA A 379 16.20 23.44 -7.42
N VAL A 380 15.63 24.07 -6.37
CA VAL A 380 15.60 23.54 -5.00
C VAL A 380 14.63 22.38 -4.86
N SER A 381 13.38 22.55 -5.32
CA SER A 381 12.30 21.58 -5.11
C SER A 381 12.12 20.60 -6.26
N LYS A 382 12.73 20.83 -7.44
CA LYS A 382 12.59 19.98 -8.64
C LYS A 382 11.17 19.93 -9.23
N VAL A 383 10.46 21.06 -9.15
CA VAL A 383 9.04 21.18 -9.52
C VAL A 383 8.84 22.35 -10.50
N PRO A 384 9.40 22.30 -11.73
CA PRO A 384 9.40 23.43 -12.66
C PRO A 384 8.00 23.91 -13.06
N ILE A 385 7.03 23.02 -13.28
CA ILE A 385 5.70 23.44 -13.76
C ILE A 385 4.96 24.18 -12.64
N THR A 386 4.96 23.61 -11.44
CA THR A 386 4.37 24.24 -10.26
C THR A 386 5.05 25.57 -9.95
N ALA A 387 6.38 25.68 -10.08
CA ALA A 387 7.10 26.93 -9.85
C ALA A 387 6.62 28.06 -10.78
N VAL A 388 6.50 27.76 -12.09
CA VAL A 388 5.98 28.70 -13.10
C VAL A 388 4.56 29.11 -12.75
N VAL A 389 3.69 28.14 -12.43
CA VAL A 389 2.28 28.42 -12.15
C VAL A 389 2.07 29.19 -10.85
N ILE A 390 2.87 28.97 -9.80
CA ILE A 390 2.82 29.79 -8.58
C ILE A 390 3.05 31.26 -8.94
N VAL A 391 4.14 31.56 -9.64
CA VAL A 391 4.49 32.95 -9.97
C VAL A 391 3.48 33.55 -10.95
N PHE A 392 3.02 32.78 -11.93
CA PHE A 392 1.97 33.20 -12.86
C PHE A 392 0.65 33.51 -12.14
N GLU A 393 0.16 32.65 -11.23
CA GLU A 393 -1.09 32.92 -10.50
C GLU A 393 -0.98 34.12 -9.54
N MET A 394 0.21 34.37 -8.97
CA MET A 394 0.45 35.53 -8.11
C MET A 394 0.54 36.85 -8.88
N THR A 395 1.02 36.82 -10.14
CA THR A 395 1.23 38.01 -10.98
C THR A 395 0.10 38.25 -11.97
N THR A 396 -0.64 37.21 -12.35
CA THR A 396 -1.68 37.21 -13.38
C THR A 396 -1.24 37.72 -14.75
N ASP A 397 0.07 37.66 -15.03
CA ASP A 397 0.67 38.18 -16.26
C ASP A 397 1.15 37.04 -17.17
N PHE A 398 0.49 36.90 -18.32
CA PHE A 398 0.80 35.89 -19.31
C PHE A 398 2.14 36.11 -20.02
N ASN A 399 2.62 37.36 -20.11
CA ASN A 399 3.89 37.66 -20.80
C ASN A 399 5.10 37.10 -20.03
N LEU A 400 4.96 36.90 -18.72
CA LEU A 400 6.00 36.29 -17.88
C LEU A 400 6.14 34.78 -18.06
N VAL A 401 5.12 34.09 -18.60
CA VAL A 401 5.09 32.62 -18.64
C VAL A 401 6.27 32.05 -19.44
N LEU A 402 6.60 32.65 -20.60
CA LEU A 402 7.70 32.17 -21.44
C LEU A 402 9.08 32.36 -20.75
N PRO A 403 9.46 33.55 -20.24
CA PRO A 403 10.65 33.73 -19.40
C PRO A 403 10.72 32.78 -18.21
N LEU A 404 9.61 32.63 -17.49
CA LEU A 404 9.49 31.74 -16.33
C LEU A 404 9.82 30.29 -16.72
N MET A 405 9.29 29.81 -17.84
CA MET A 405 9.56 28.46 -18.35
C MET A 405 11.03 28.28 -18.73
N ILE A 406 11.63 29.23 -19.47
CA ILE A 406 13.03 29.14 -19.90
C ILE A 406 13.96 29.04 -18.68
N ALA A 407 13.88 30.00 -17.76
CA ALA A 407 14.79 30.04 -16.62
C ALA A 407 14.55 28.86 -15.66
N SER A 408 13.29 28.48 -15.41
CA SER A 408 12.96 27.38 -14.50
C SER A 408 13.38 26.01 -15.02
N VAL A 409 13.16 25.74 -16.31
CA VAL A 409 13.60 24.47 -16.91
C VAL A 409 15.13 24.39 -16.93
N VAL A 410 15.83 25.47 -17.25
CA VAL A 410 17.30 25.48 -17.22
C VAL A 410 17.82 25.28 -15.78
N ALA A 411 17.23 25.96 -14.80
CA ALA A 411 17.58 25.80 -13.40
C ALA A 411 17.36 24.36 -12.91
N TYR A 412 16.24 23.76 -13.30
CA TYR A 412 15.94 22.35 -13.06
C TYR A 412 16.99 21.42 -13.67
N LEU A 413 17.29 21.55 -14.98
CA LEU A 413 18.24 20.69 -15.69
C LEU A 413 19.66 20.80 -15.14
N VAL A 414 20.12 22.02 -14.86
CA VAL A 414 21.43 22.26 -14.22
C VAL A 414 21.46 21.61 -12.85
N ALA A 415 20.39 21.77 -12.07
CA ALA A 415 20.32 21.20 -10.75
C ALA A 415 20.30 19.66 -10.81
N GLU A 416 19.50 19.07 -11.70
CA GLU A 416 19.29 17.63 -11.86
C GLU A 416 20.58 16.91 -12.29
N LYS A 417 21.38 17.53 -13.15
CA LYS A 417 22.66 16.98 -13.60
C LYS A 417 23.66 16.75 -12.46
N ILE A 418 23.59 17.55 -11.39
CA ILE A 418 24.50 17.45 -10.24
C ILE A 418 23.87 16.60 -9.13
N ASP A 419 22.60 16.81 -8.80
CA ASP A 419 21.83 15.96 -7.88
C ASP A 419 20.38 15.85 -8.38
N HIS A 420 19.96 14.61 -8.64
CA HIS A 420 18.64 14.28 -9.17
C HIS A 420 17.53 14.37 -8.11
N ARG A 421 17.89 14.40 -6.82
CA ARG A 421 16.93 14.43 -5.71
C ARG A 421 16.40 15.84 -5.47
N SER A 422 15.13 15.96 -5.08
CA SER A 422 14.59 17.22 -4.56
C SER A 422 15.08 17.48 -3.14
N LEU A 423 14.96 18.73 -2.67
CA LEU A 423 15.22 19.05 -1.27
C LEU A 423 14.40 18.17 -0.32
N TYR A 424 13.14 17.87 -0.65
CA TYR A 424 12.29 17.05 0.21
C TYR A 424 12.71 15.58 0.21
N ASP A 425 13.19 15.06 -0.91
CA ASP A 425 13.79 13.71 -0.98
C ASP A 425 15.07 13.64 -0.15
N LEU A 426 15.94 14.65 -0.25
CA LEU A 426 17.15 14.77 0.55
C LEU A 426 16.85 14.82 2.06
N LEU A 427 15.83 15.57 2.47
CA LEU A 427 15.40 15.66 3.87
C LEU A 427 14.81 14.35 4.40
N LEU A 428 14.18 13.55 3.54
CA LEU A 428 13.69 12.23 3.88
C LEU A 428 14.82 11.22 4.05
N GLU A 429 15.77 11.22 3.12
CA GLU A 429 16.96 10.39 3.19
C GLU A 429 17.79 10.71 4.44
N TRP A 430 17.91 11.99 4.79
CA TRP A 430 18.52 12.45 6.05
C TRP A 430 17.83 11.88 7.30
N LYS A 431 16.51 11.66 7.24
CA LYS A 431 15.74 11.00 8.31
C LYS A 431 15.83 9.47 8.25
N GLY A 432 16.58 8.91 7.30
CA GLY A 432 16.70 7.47 7.05
C GLY A 432 15.52 6.89 6.26
N ILE A 433 14.62 7.72 5.75
CA ILE A 433 13.44 7.29 4.99
C ILE A 433 13.80 7.30 3.51
N HIS A 434 13.87 6.11 2.91
CA HIS A 434 14.17 5.94 1.49
C HIS A 434 12.88 5.59 0.76
N ILE A 435 12.32 6.56 0.02
CA ILE A 435 11.19 6.31 -0.87
C ILE A 435 11.75 5.72 -2.17
N THR A 436 11.67 4.41 -2.34
CA THR A 436 11.84 3.81 -3.66
C THR A 436 10.66 4.26 -4.53
N LYS A 437 10.91 5.12 -5.52
CA LYS A 437 9.96 5.34 -6.62
C LYS A 437 9.70 3.96 -7.23
N GLU A 438 8.52 3.40 -7.00
CA GLU A 438 8.14 2.14 -7.64
C GLU A 438 8.29 2.35 -9.15
N PRO A 439 8.96 1.44 -9.86
CA PRO A 439 8.93 1.48 -11.32
C PRO A 439 7.46 1.49 -11.75
N SER A 440 7.11 2.37 -12.69
CA SER A 440 5.77 2.46 -13.28
C SER A 440 5.24 1.06 -13.64
N THR A 441 3.92 0.89 -13.76
CA THR A 441 3.30 -0.39 -14.16
C THR A 441 3.94 -0.98 -15.43
N GLU A 442 4.46 -0.13 -16.31
CA GLU A 442 5.28 -0.49 -17.48
C GLU A 442 6.61 -1.15 -17.12
N GLY A 443 7.30 -0.67 -16.08
CA GLY A 443 8.51 -1.27 -15.54
C GLY A 443 8.27 -2.63 -14.88
N LEU A 444 7.12 -2.87 -14.27
CA LEU A 444 6.78 -4.17 -13.66
C LEU A 444 6.60 -5.28 -14.72
N LEU A 445 5.82 -4.98 -15.77
CA LEU A 445 5.64 -5.89 -16.91
C LEU A 445 6.96 -6.07 -17.70
N ALA A 446 7.87 -5.10 -17.64
CA ALA A 446 9.20 -5.21 -18.23
C ALA A 446 10.19 -6.04 -17.39
N GLN A 447 9.99 -6.16 -16.07
CA GLN A 447 10.90 -6.87 -15.16
C GLN A 447 10.56 -8.36 -14.99
N LEU A 448 9.28 -8.73 -15.07
CA LEU A 448 8.84 -10.10 -14.97
C LEU A 448 8.88 -10.81 -16.33
N SER A 449 9.25 -12.08 -16.31
CA SER A 449 9.34 -12.92 -17.51
C SER A 449 8.25 -13.98 -17.57
N ALA A 450 8.05 -14.58 -18.74
CA ALA A 450 7.03 -15.59 -18.96
C ALA A 450 7.19 -16.79 -17.99
N VAL A 451 8.42 -17.20 -17.68
CA VAL A 451 8.70 -18.32 -16.75
C VAL A 451 8.26 -18.05 -15.30
N ASP A 452 8.15 -16.78 -14.92
CA ASP A 452 7.75 -16.36 -13.56
C ASP A 452 6.24 -16.48 -13.35
N VAL A 453 5.45 -16.40 -14.44
CA VAL A 453 3.99 -16.32 -14.38
C VAL A 453 3.28 -17.51 -15.04
N MET A 454 3.90 -18.15 -16.03
CA MET A 454 3.28 -19.24 -16.80
C MET A 454 2.85 -20.43 -15.92
N GLN A 455 1.79 -21.12 -16.37
CA GLN A 455 1.39 -22.40 -15.81
C GLN A 455 2.25 -23.52 -16.39
N ARG A 456 2.97 -24.25 -15.53
CA ARG A 456 3.90 -25.31 -15.94
C ARG A 456 3.25 -26.66 -16.22
N ARG A 457 2.13 -26.96 -15.56
CA ARG A 457 1.34 -28.16 -15.81
C ARG A 457 0.30 -27.81 -16.86
N VAL A 458 0.60 -28.18 -18.11
CA VAL A 458 -0.26 -27.90 -19.26
C VAL A 458 -0.88 -29.22 -19.71
N GLU A 459 -2.21 -29.27 -19.77
CA GLU A 459 -2.90 -30.37 -20.43
C GLU A 459 -2.71 -30.23 -21.95
N THR A 460 -2.39 -31.33 -22.63
CA THR A 460 -2.04 -31.33 -24.05
C THR A 460 -2.71 -32.48 -24.78
N LEU A 461 -2.89 -32.33 -26.09
CA LEU A 461 -3.46 -33.37 -26.95
C LEU A 461 -2.40 -33.89 -27.94
N SER A 462 -2.54 -35.12 -28.39
CA SER A 462 -1.69 -35.71 -29.43
C SER A 462 -2.18 -35.29 -30.82
N SER A 463 -1.26 -35.08 -31.77
CA SER A 463 -1.60 -34.82 -33.18
C SER A 463 -2.40 -35.97 -33.82
N GLN A 464 -2.17 -37.20 -33.36
CA GLN A 464 -2.80 -38.42 -33.88
C GLN A 464 -4.11 -38.79 -33.15
N MET A 465 -4.54 -37.98 -32.18
CA MET A 465 -5.78 -38.20 -31.43
C MET A 465 -7.01 -38.00 -32.34
N SER A 466 -8.07 -38.77 -32.15
CA SER A 466 -9.32 -38.58 -32.88
C SER A 466 -10.11 -37.40 -32.34
N THR A 467 -10.99 -36.83 -33.17
CA THR A 467 -11.88 -35.73 -32.77
C THR A 467 -12.82 -36.11 -31.61
N ASP A 468 -13.31 -37.35 -31.55
CA ASP A 468 -14.17 -37.85 -30.47
C ASP A 468 -13.44 -37.91 -29.12
N GLU A 469 -12.19 -38.40 -29.11
CA GLU A 469 -11.35 -38.42 -27.91
C GLU A 469 -11.04 -36.99 -27.43
N ALA A 470 -10.81 -36.07 -28.37
CA ALA A 470 -10.62 -34.67 -28.06
C ALA A 470 -11.87 -34.03 -27.45
N VAL A 471 -13.07 -34.26 -28.01
CA VAL A 471 -14.34 -33.77 -27.43
C VAL A 471 -14.51 -34.27 -25.99
N GLN A 472 -14.13 -35.52 -25.72
CA GLN A 472 -14.16 -36.07 -24.36
C GLN A 472 -13.11 -35.42 -23.44
N ALA A 473 -11.91 -35.13 -23.93
CA ALA A 473 -10.89 -34.39 -23.19
C ALA A 473 -11.36 -32.96 -22.83
N PHE A 474 -11.99 -32.25 -23.78
CA PHE A 474 -12.58 -30.94 -23.53
C PHE A 474 -13.76 -30.99 -22.53
N SER A 475 -14.52 -32.08 -22.48
CA SER A 475 -15.64 -32.25 -21.54
C SER A 475 -15.18 -32.52 -20.10
N ASN A 476 -14.02 -33.17 -19.95
CA ASN A 476 -13.43 -33.50 -18.65
C ASN A 476 -12.55 -32.37 -18.08
N SER A 477 -12.17 -31.40 -18.91
CA SER A 477 -11.31 -30.29 -18.55
C SER A 477 -12.07 -28.98 -18.41
N HIS A 478 -11.49 -28.02 -17.68
CA HIS A 478 -12.02 -26.67 -17.55
C HIS A 478 -11.39 -25.71 -18.57
N HIS A 479 -10.46 -26.20 -19.39
CA HIS A 479 -9.73 -25.44 -20.40
C HIS A 479 -10.47 -25.41 -21.74
N ARG A 480 -10.39 -24.27 -22.44
CA ARG A 480 -11.08 -24.04 -23.72
C ARG A 480 -10.15 -24.13 -24.94
N ASN A 481 -8.88 -24.43 -24.69
CA ASN A 481 -7.81 -24.47 -25.67
C ASN A 481 -6.70 -25.40 -25.18
N PHE A 482 -6.18 -26.22 -26.09
CA PHE A 482 -5.14 -27.21 -25.80
C PHE A 482 -4.01 -27.10 -26.82
N PRO A 483 -2.75 -27.03 -26.37
CA PRO A 483 -1.60 -27.24 -27.25
C PRO A 483 -1.59 -28.68 -27.76
N VAL A 484 -1.35 -28.84 -29.05
CA VAL A 484 -1.18 -30.14 -29.71
C VAL A 484 0.30 -30.45 -29.79
N LEU A 485 0.68 -31.62 -29.29
CA LEU A 485 2.05 -32.10 -29.26
C LEU A 485 2.26 -33.27 -30.21
N GLU A 486 3.44 -33.28 -30.82
CA GLU A 486 3.99 -34.44 -31.53
C GLU A 486 5.44 -34.63 -31.09
N ASN A 487 5.78 -35.83 -30.58
CA ASN A 487 7.11 -36.14 -30.04
C ASN A 487 7.63 -35.10 -29.00
N GLY A 488 6.73 -34.55 -28.19
CA GLY A 488 7.03 -33.55 -27.15
C GLY A 488 7.29 -32.13 -27.67
N LYS A 489 7.06 -31.86 -28.97
CA LYS A 489 7.13 -30.52 -29.57
C LYS A 489 5.74 -29.98 -29.87
N VAL A 490 5.56 -28.67 -29.73
CA VAL A 490 4.30 -28.00 -30.07
C VAL A 490 4.18 -27.92 -31.60
N VAL A 491 3.14 -28.54 -32.14
CA VAL A 491 2.84 -28.56 -33.59
C VAL A 491 1.56 -27.80 -33.94
N GLY A 492 0.66 -27.61 -32.98
CA GLY A 492 -0.59 -26.89 -33.19
C GLY A 492 -1.25 -26.42 -31.89
N ILE A 493 -2.36 -25.71 -32.03
CA ILE A 493 -3.30 -25.44 -30.94
C ILE A 493 -4.72 -25.72 -31.43
N VAL A 494 -5.55 -26.34 -30.59
CA VAL A 494 -6.96 -26.57 -30.90
C VAL A 494 -7.83 -25.90 -29.84
N THR A 495 -8.89 -25.24 -30.29
CA THR A 495 -9.85 -24.56 -29.42
C THR A 495 -11.21 -25.26 -29.46
N GLN A 496 -12.02 -25.01 -28.43
CA GLN A 496 -13.39 -25.53 -28.40
C GLN A 496 -14.22 -25.03 -29.59
N LYS A 497 -13.91 -23.85 -30.13
CA LYS A 497 -14.60 -23.29 -31.29
C LYS A 497 -14.27 -24.07 -32.56
N ASP A 498 -13.03 -24.53 -32.71
CA ASP A 498 -12.60 -25.34 -33.85
C ASP A 498 -13.39 -26.65 -33.89
N LEU A 499 -13.52 -27.32 -32.74
CA LEU A 499 -14.32 -28.55 -32.61
C LEU A 499 -15.82 -28.35 -32.93
N VAL A 500 -16.40 -27.22 -32.51
CA VAL A 500 -17.82 -26.91 -32.79
C VAL A 500 -18.04 -26.63 -34.28
N ASN A 501 -17.13 -25.92 -34.94
CA ASN A 501 -17.21 -25.65 -36.38
C ASN A 501 -17.16 -26.96 -37.20
N ILE A 502 -16.37 -27.93 -36.75
CA ILE A 502 -16.22 -29.22 -37.44
C ILE A 502 -17.43 -30.12 -37.24
N ALA A 503 -18.05 -30.08 -36.05
CA ALA A 503 -19.30 -30.79 -35.78
C ALA A 503 -20.44 -30.34 -36.71
N SER A 504 -20.41 -29.10 -37.21
CA SER A 504 -21.36 -28.61 -38.21
C SER A 504 -21.06 -29.01 -39.66
N GLU A 505 -19.83 -29.46 -39.97
CA GLU A 505 -19.36 -29.74 -41.34
C GLU A 505 -19.43 -31.23 -41.75
N GLN A 506 -19.98 -32.12 -40.91
CA GLN A 506 -20.11 -33.57 -41.18
C GLN A 506 -18.81 -34.29 -41.60
N LEU A 507 -17.66 -33.87 -41.04
CA LEU A 507 -16.40 -34.59 -41.22
C LEU A 507 -16.46 -35.98 -40.55
N GLY A 508 -15.86 -36.98 -41.19
CA GLY A 508 -15.96 -38.40 -40.81
C GLY A 508 -15.35 -38.72 -39.43
N LYS A 509 -15.79 -39.84 -38.83
CA LYS A 509 -15.35 -40.31 -37.49
C LYS A 509 -13.84 -40.57 -37.34
N ASP A 510 -13.10 -40.61 -38.45
CA ASP A 510 -11.66 -40.89 -38.47
C ASP A 510 -10.79 -39.62 -38.62
N THR A 511 -11.38 -38.42 -38.54
CA THR A 511 -10.64 -37.15 -38.64
C THR A 511 -9.72 -37.00 -37.44
N THR A 512 -8.44 -36.70 -37.68
CA THR A 512 -7.43 -36.52 -36.62
C THR A 512 -7.33 -35.07 -36.15
N ILE A 513 -6.81 -34.86 -34.94
CA ILE A 513 -6.52 -33.51 -34.42
C ILE A 513 -5.57 -32.72 -35.34
N SER A 514 -4.65 -33.41 -36.02
CA SER A 514 -3.70 -32.77 -36.93
C SER A 514 -4.34 -32.05 -38.12
N GLU A 515 -5.52 -32.51 -38.56
CA GLU A 515 -6.26 -31.93 -39.69
C GLU A 515 -7.06 -30.69 -39.29
N ILE A 516 -7.27 -30.48 -37.98
CA ILE A 516 -8.21 -29.48 -37.46
C ILE A 516 -7.55 -28.43 -36.56
N MET A 517 -6.35 -28.70 -36.08
CA MET A 517 -5.58 -27.76 -35.27
C MET A 517 -5.19 -26.52 -36.08
N THR A 518 -5.02 -25.39 -35.41
CA THR A 518 -4.28 -24.26 -36.00
C THR A 518 -2.79 -24.63 -36.00
N PRO A 519 -2.15 -24.80 -37.17
CA PRO A 519 -0.74 -25.18 -37.25
C PRO A 519 0.17 -24.00 -36.88
N GLU A 520 1.37 -24.30 -36.41
CA GLU A 520 2.41 -23.32 -36.08
C GLU A 520 1.93 -22.17 -35.17
N PRO A 521 1.45 -22.47 -33.95
CA PRO A 521 0.91 -21.45 -33.07
C PRO A 521 1.99 -20.45 -32.67
N VAL A 522 1.60 -19.19 -32.49
CA VAL A 522 2.49 -18.16 -31.94
C VAL A 522 2.91 -18.57 -30.53
N THR A 523 4.21 -18.63 -30.27
CA THR A 523 4.79 -19.00 -28.97
C THR A 523 5.76 -17.94 -28.48
N VAL A 524 6.07 -17.98 -27.18
CA VAL A 524 7.04 -17.08 -26.54
C VAL A 524 8.13 -17.89 -25.83
N THR A 525 9.32 -17.30 -25.66
CA THR A 525 10.40 -17.92 -24.89
C THR A 525 10.16 -17.76 -23.37
N PRO A 526 10.76 -18.61 -22.52
CA PRO A 526 10.63 -18.49 -21.07
C PRO A 526 11.15 -17.15 -20.51
N THR A 527 12.12 -16.55 -21.20
CA THR A 527 12.76 -15.27 -20.84
C THR A 527 12.03 -14.04 -21.38
N ALA A 528 10.98 -14.22 -22.19
CA ALA A 528 10.21 -13.09 -22.74
C ALA A 528 9.55 -12.30 -21.62
N THR A 529 9.62 -10.96 -21.67
CA THR A 529 9.02 -10.09 -20.66
C THR A 529 7.49 -10.14 -20.73
N LEU A 530 6.80 -9.95 -19.60
CA LEU A 530 5.33 -9.93 -19.59
C LEU A 530 4.75 -8.81 -20.44
N ALA A 531 5.44 -7.67 -20.56
CA ALA A 531 5.06 -6.59 -21.48
C ALA A 531 5.02 -7.09 -22.93
N HIS A 532 6.03 -7.87 -23.34
CA HIS A 532 6.08 -8.47 -24.65
C HIS A 532 4.99 -9.55 -24.84
N VAL A 533 4.77 -10.40 -23.84
CA VAL A 533 3.70 -11.41 -23.86
C VAL A 533 2.32 -10.77 -24.02
N LEU A 534 2.04 -9.71 -23.25
CA LEU A 534 0.76 -9.00 -23.26
C LEU A 534 0.56 -8.23 -24.58
N HIS A 535 1.63 -7.68 -25.14
CA HIS A 535 1.62 -7.10 -26.48
C HIS A 535 1.21 -8.13 -27.55
N ILE A 536 1.79 -9.34 -27.54
CA ILE A 536 1.45 -10.41 -28.48
C ILE A 536 -0.01 -10.85 -28.31
N LEU A 537 -0.45 -11.10 -27.07
CA LEU A 537 -1.84 -11.47 -26.77
C LEU A 537 -2.84 -10.44 -27.32
N ASN A 538 -2.53 -9.13 -27.19
CA ASN A 538 -3.36 -8.05 -27.70
C ASN A 538 -3.31 -7.90 -29.21
N ARG A 539 -2.11 -7.90 -29.79
CA ARG A 539 -1.89 -7.69 -31.23
C ARG A 539 -2.56 -8.76 -32.07
N TYR A 540 -2.50 -10.02 -31.64
CA TYR A 540 -3.05 -11.17 -32.36
C TYR A 540 -4.41 -11.64 -31.80
N HIS A 541 -5.00 -10.90 -30.84
CA HIS A 541 -6.27 -11.25 -30.19
C HIS A 541 -6.31 -12.68 -29.62
N LEU A 542 -5.17 -13.17 -29.13
CA LEU A 542 -5.03 -14.51 -28.58
C LEU A 542 -5.51 -14.56 -27.12
N SER A 543 -6.04 -15.72 -26.74
CA SER A 543 -6.51 -16.00 -25.37
C SER A 543 -5.41 -16.56 -24.46
N CYS A 544 -4.46 -17.29 -25.05
CA CYS A 544 -3.29 -17.86 -24.38
C CYS A 544 -2.09 -17.94 -25.34
N LEU A 545 -0.90 -18.09 -24.79
CA LEU A 545 0.35 -18.32 -25.53
C LEU A 545 1.08 -19.51 -24.93
N PRO A 546 1.44 -20.53 -25.74
CA PRO A 546 2.38 -21.55 -25.33
C PRO A 546 3.77 -20.94 -25.11
N VAL A 547 4.40 -21.29 -24.00
CA VAL A 547 5.78 -20.93 -23.67
C VAL A 547 6.66 -22.12 -24.05
N THR A 548 7.59 -21.91 -24.99
CA THR A 548 8.42 -22.99 -25.52
C THR A 548 9.91 -22.66 -25.47
N GLU A 549 10.73 -23.70 -25.30
CA GLU A 549 12.18 -23.64 -25.48
C GLU A 549 12.56 -24.71 -26.50
N ASN A 550 13.19 -24.31 -27.60
CA ASN A 550 13.51 -25.21 -28.71
C ASN A 550 12.30 -26.02 -29.21
N ARG A 551 11.13 -25.38 -29.32
CA ARG A 551 9.81 -25.97 -29.68
C ARG A 551 9.23 -26.97 -28.68
N LYS A 552 9.89 -27.25 -27.56
CA LYS A 552 9.32 -28.06 -26.46
C LYS A 552 8.44 -27.18 -25.59
N LEU A 553 7.27 -27.70 -25.20
CA LEU A 553 6.35 -26.99 -24.31
C LEU A 553 6.89 -26.99 -22.87
N ILE A 554 7.02 -25.81 -22.27
CA ILE A 554 7.43 -25.65 -20.86
C ILE A 554 6.30 -25.06 -20.02
N GLY A 555 5.40 -24.29 -20.64
CA GLY A 555 4.22 -23.77 -19.96
C GLY A 555 3.24 -23.12 -20.91
N ILE A 556 2.17 -22.57 -20.35
CA ILE A 556 1.20 -21.74 -21.07
C ILE A 556 0.92 -20.49 -20.23
N ILE A 557 0.75 -19.35 -20.89
CA ILE A 557 0.45 -18.08 -20.22
C ILE A 557 -0.82 -17.46 -20.80
N THR A 558 -1.73 -17.03 -19.92
CA THR A 558 -3.00 -16.40 -20.29
C THR A 558 -3.06 -14.95 -19.83
N ARG A 559 -3.99 -14.17 -20.39
CA ARG A 559 -4.28 -12.81 -19.89
C ARG A 559 -4.65 -12.80 -18.41
N SER A 560 -5.43 -13.78 -17.98
CA SER A 560 -5.85 -13.92 -16.58
C SER A 560 -4.68 -14.18 -15.64
N ASP A 561 -3.64 -14.86 -16.09
CA ASP A 561 -2.43 -15.06 -15.28
C ASP A 561 -1.67 -13.75 -15.07
N ILE A 562 -1.57 -12.91 -16.11
CA ILE A 562 -0.92 -11.60 -16.03
C ILE A 562 -1.74 -10.65 -15.13
N ILE A 563 -3.06 -10.58 -15.34
CA ILE A 563 -3.96 -9.75 -14.54
C ILE A 563 -3.96 -10.17 -13.06
N ARG A 564 -3.86 -11.48 -12.77
CA ARG A 564 -3.77 -11.98 -11.39
C ARG A 564 -2.51 -11.44 -10.70
N VAL A 565 -1.37 -11.50 -11.37
CA VAL A 565 -0.09 -10.99 -10.84
C VAL A 565 -0.16 -9.47 -10.65
N GLU A 566 -0.74 -8.75 -11.60
CA GLU A 566 -0.94 -7.30 -11.51
C GLU A 566 -1.86 -6.92 -10.33
N ALA A 567 -2.99 -7.61 -10.17
CA ALA A 567 -3.95 -7.37 -9.08
C ALA A 567 -3.37 -7.72 -7.70
N GLU A 568 -2.58 -8.78 -7.60
CA GLU A 568 -1.90 -9.17 -6.36
C GLU A 568 -0.90 -8.11 -5.87
N GLN A 569 -0.25 -7.38 -6.79
CA GLN A 569 0.68 -6.31 -6.44
C GLN A 569 -0.01 -4.96 -6.19
N LEU A 570 -1.02 -4.59 -6.97
CA LEU A 570 -1.80 -3.35 -6.78
C LEU A 570 -2.53 -3.30 -5.43
N SER A 571 -2.92 -4.48 -4.90
CA SER A 571 -3.64 -4.61 -3.63
C SER A 571 -2.82 -4.21 -2.39
N GLY A 572 -1.55 -3.80 -2.54
CA GLY A 572 -0.73 -3.38 -1.40
C GLY A 572 -0.47 -4.49 -0.38
N ASN A 573 -0.59 -5.76 -0.79
CA ASN A 573 -0.02 -6.90 -0.08
C ASN A 573 1.51 -6.90 -0.25
N SER A 574 2.14 -5.76 0.03
CA SER A 574 3.59 -5.58 0.12
C SER A 574 4.20 -6.31 1.33
N GLU A 575 3.40 -7.05 2.11
CA GLU A 575 3.94 -8.20 2.81
C GLU A 575 4.11 -9.36 1.83
N GLN A 576 5.29 -9.36 1.21
CA GLN A 576 5.88 -10.47 0.47
C GLN A 576 5.35 -10.64 -0.97
N ILE A 577 5.95 -9.88 -1.91
CA ILE A 577 6.75 -10.65 -2.87
C ILE A 577 7.71 -11.43 -1.98
N GLU A 578 7.46 -12.72 -1.79
CA GLU A 578 8.48 -13.60 -1.26
C GLU A 578 9.67 -13.40 -2.22
N ARG A 579 10.57 -12.45 -1.92
CA ARG A 579 12.00 -12.64 -2.17
C ARG A 579 12.18 -14.07 -1.75
N LYS A 580 12.39 -14.99 -2.71
CA LYS A 580 12.52 -16.44 -2.47
C LYS A 580 13.22 -16.55 -1.13
N SER A 581 12.44 -16.78 -0.07
CA SER A 581 13.00 -16.85 1.26
C SER A 581 13.94 -18.03 1.13
N ALA A 582 15.17 -17.89 1.61
CA ALA A 582 16.11 -19.00 1.55
C ALA A 582 15.34 -20.27 1.98
N PRO A 583 15.37 -21.33 1.14
CA PRO A 583 14.50 -22.49 1.34
C PRO A 583 14.65 -23.02 2.75
N SER A 584 13.61 -23.64 3.28
CA SER A 584 13.70 -24.20 4.62
C SER A 584 14.85 -25.21 4.70
N TYR A 585 15.60 -25.15 5.79
CA TYR A 585 16.77 -26.01 5.98
C TYR A 585 16.43 -27.15 6.94
N VAL A 586 16.75 -28.39 6.55
CA VAL A 586 16.48 -29.59 7.35
C VAL A 586 17.64 -29.80 8.33
N VAL A 587 17.39 -29.63 9.62
CA VAL A 587 18.42 -29.80 10.65
C VAL A 587 18.40 -31.21 11.25
N TYR A 588 17.26 -31.90 11.17
CA TYR A 588 17.11 -33.26 11.66
C TYR A 588 16.09 -34.01 10.81
N GLN A 589 16.38 -35.28 10.50
CA GLN A 589 15.45 -36.18 9.84
C GLN A 589 15.68 -37.62 10.30
N THR A 590 14.60 -38.36 10.51
CA THR A 590 14.62 -39.83 10.65
C THR A 590 13.81 -40.46 9.54
N ARG A 591 14.15 -41.71 9.19
CA ARG A 591 13.45 -42.47 8.15
C ARG A 591 13.14 -43.87 8.66
N ALA A 592 11.88 -44.25 8.59
CA ALA A 592 11.43 -45.64 8.76
C ALA A 592 11.35 -46.33 7.38
N PRO A 593 11.24 -47.67 7.31
CA PRO A 593 11.00 -48.38 6.05
C PRO A 593 9.72 -47.88 5.37
N ALA A 594 9.78 -47.61 4.07
CA ALA A 594 8.62 -47.12 3.30
C ALA A 594 7.71 -48.29 2.92
N THR A 595 6.66 -48.54 3.70
CA THR A 595 5.73 -49.67 3.53
C THR A 595 4.28 -49.26 3.27
N GLY A 596 3.95 -47.97 3.27
CA GLY A 596 2.59 -47.46 3.08
C GLY A 596 2.22 -47.17 1.63
N LYS A 597 0.92 -46.98 1.38
CA LYS A 597 0.34 -46.60 0.07
C LYS A 597 0.27 -45.08 -0.16
N GLY A 598 0.68 -44.29 0.83
CA GLY A 598 0.64 -42.83 0.81
C GLY A 598 1.19 -42.24 2.11
N ARG A 599 1.21 -40.91 2.23
CA ARG A 599 1.79 -40.19 3.37
C ARG A 599 0.86 -39.12 3.94
N LEU A 600 0.75 -39.14 5.27
CA LEU A 600 0.04 -38.16 6.08
C LEU A 600 1.04 -37.25 6.80
N LEU A 601 1.03 -35.95 6.50
CA LEU A 601 1.86 -34.96 7.20
C LEU A 601 1.13 -34.42 8.43
N VAL A 602 1.82 -34.41 9.57
CA VAL A 602 1.33 -33.87 10.83
C VAL A 602 2.32 -32.80 11.34
N PRO A 603 2.06 -31.51 11.10
CA PRO A 603 2.86 -30.43 11.66
C PRO A 603 2.62 -30.31 13.17
N LEU A 604 3.64 -30.62 13.97
CA LEU A 604 3.61 -30.50 15.41
C LEU A 604 4.16 -29.13 15.81
N SER A 605 3.47 -28.47 16.75
CA SER A 605 3.86 -27.13 17.22
C SER A 605 3.67 -26.95 18.72
N HIS A 606 2.68 -27.63 19.31
CA HIS A 606 2.32 -27.51 20.71
C HIS A 606 2.26 -28.89 21.39
N PRO A 607 2.97 -29.10 22.51
CA PRO A 607 2.95 -30.38 23.23
C PRO A 607 1.56 -30.82 23.71
N GLN A 608 0.69 -29.88 24.07
CA GLN A 608 -0.63 -30.15 24.64
C GLN A 608 -1.59 -30.78 23.61
N THR A 609 -1.50 -30.36 22.35
CA THR A 609 -2.38 -30.82 21.27
C THR A 609 -1.74 -31.90 20.39
N ALA A 610 -0.42 -32.09 20.50
CA ALA A 610 0.33 -33.03 19.67
C ALA A 610 -0.16 -34.47 19.81
N GLU A 611 -0.42 -34.92 21.03
CA GLU A 611 -0.84 -36.30 21.33
C GLU A 611 -2.16 -36.65 20.63
N THR A 612 -3.17 -35.81 20.80
CA THR A 612 -4.48 -35.99 20.17
C THR A 612 -4.41 -35.92 18.64
N LEU A 613 -3.60 -35.01 18.09
CA LEU A 613 -3.37 -34.97 16.63
C LEU A 613 -2.71 -36.24 16.11
N LEU A 614 -1.78 -36.81 16.87
CA LEU A 614 -1.08 -38.05 16.52
C LEU A 614 -2.00 -39.27 16.63
N GLU A 615 -2.85 -39.34 17.65
CA GLU A 615 -3.89 -40.38 17.76
C GLU A 615 -4.83 -40.36 16.56
N MET A 616 -5.32 -39.17 16.19
CA MET A 616 -6.12 -39.00 14.98
C MET A 616 -5.35 -39.39 13.71
N ALA A 617 -4.07 -39.02 13.63
CA ALA A 617 -3.21 -39.36 12.50
C ALA A 617 -3.02 -40.88 12.36
N VAL A 618 -2.79 -41.58 13.48
CA VAL A 618 -2.68 -43.05 13.55
C VAL A 618 -3.97 -43.70 13.09
N ALA A 619 -5.13 -43.22 13.55
CA ALA A 619 -6.42 -43.77 13.14
C ALA A 619 -6.66 -43.63 11.63
N ILE A 620 -6.36 -42.45 11.06
CA ILE A 620 -6.46 -42.19 9.61
C ILE A 620 -5.44 -43.03 8.82
N ALA A 621 -4.21 -43.10 9.30
CA ALA A 621 -3.13 -43.82 8.65
C ALA A 621 -3.40 -45.33 8.61
N LYS A 622 -3.99 -45.90 9.67
CA LYS A 622 -4.39 -47.31 9.72
C LYS A 622 -5.51 -47.63 8.72
N ASP A 623 -6.50 -46.76 8.58
CA ASP A 623 -7.60 -46.92 7.62
C ASP A 623 -7.14 -46.81 6.16
N ARG A 624 -6.27 -45.84 5.85
CA ARG A 624 -5.77 -45.59 4.49
C ARG A 624 -4.48 -46.33 4.13
N ASN A 625 -3.90 -47.07 5.07
CA ASN A 625 -2.58 -47.69 4.98
C ASN A 625 -1.47 -46.67 4.60
N TYR A 626 -1.48 -45.51 5.28
CA TYR A 626 -0.50 -44.44 5.08
C TYR A 626 0.63 -44.48 6.10
N GLU A 627 1.75 -43.86 5.74
CA GLU A 627 2.83 -43.51 6.66
C GLU A 627 2.59 -42.13 7.25
N ILE A 628 3.17 -41.87 8.42
CA ILE A 628 3.05 -40.56 9.07
C ILE A 628 4.38 -39.81 8.96
N GLU A 629 4.34 -38.58 8.45
CA GLU A 629 5.47 -37.65 8.47
C GLU A 629 5.18 -36.58 9.52
N CYS A 630 5.97 -36.52 10.59
CA CYS A 630 5.85 -35.50 11.63
C CYS A 630 6.85 -34.38 11.39
N LEU A 631 6.37 -33.14 11.27
CA LEU A 631 7.21 -31.97 10.99
C LEU A 631 7.18 -30.99 12.16
N GLN A 632 8.35 -30.58 12.62
CA GLN A 632 8.51 -29.42 13.50
C GLN A 632 9.23 -28.29 12.74
N VAL A 633 8.68 -27.07 12.79
CA VAL A 633 9.31 -25.89 12.18
C VAL A 633 9.82 -24.94 13.26
N ILE A 634 11.09 -24.54 13.16
CA ILE A 634 11.73 -23.51 13.99
C ILE A 634 11.83 -22.23 13.16
N ILE A 635 11.22 -21.15 13.64
CA ILE A 635 11.20 -19.86 12.93
C ILE A 635 12.46 -19.07 13.25
N VAL A 636 13.14 -18.55 12.23
CA VAL A 636 14.26 -17.60 12.37
C VAL A 636 13.94 -16.24 11.72
N PRO A 637 14.46 -15.12 12.27
CA PRO A 637 14.24 -13.79 11.70
C PRO A 637 14.68 -13.70 10.24
N SER A 638 13.98 -12.92 9.42
CA SER A 638 14.28 -12.72 7.99
C SER A 638 15.66 -12.11 7.69
N SER A 639 16.36 -11.60 8.71
CA SER A 639 17.73 -11.09 8.60
C SER A 639 18.82 -12.16 8.69
N ARG A 640 18.49 -13.43 9.00
CA ARG A 640 19.47 -14.52 9.19
C ARG A 640 19.18 -15.71 8.27
N ILE A 641 20.20 -16.28 7.62
CA ILE A 641 20.00 -17.39 6.69
C ILE A 641 19.64 -18.68 7.48
N PRO A 642 18.56 -19.41 7.12
CA PRO A 642 18.14 -20.62 7.85
C PRO A 642 19.20 -21.73 7.96
N SER A 643 20.06 -21.89 6.94
CA SER A 643 21.14 -22.89 6.93
C SER A 643 22.33 -22.52 7.82
N GLU A 644 22.52 -21.24 8.14
CA GLU A 644 23.66 -20.73 8.91
C GLU A 644 23.29 -20.37 10.36
N THR A 645 22.02 -20.49 10.73
CA THR A 645 21.53 -20.10 12.04
C THR A 645 21.57 -21.29 13.01
N PRO A 646 22.36 -21.24 14.10
CA PRO A 646 22.33 -22.28 15.12
C PRO A 646 21.00 -22.26 15.86
N VAL A 647 20.38 -23.43 16.02
CA VAL A 647 19.08 -23.59 16.68
C VAL A 647 19.10 -24.70 17.73
N GLN A 648 18.37 -24.52 18.82
CA GLN A 648 18.22 -25.53 19.86
C GLN A 648 17.05 -26.47 19.53
N ILE A 649 17.34 -27.75 19.31
CA ILE A 649 16.36 -28.76 18.87
C ILE A 649 15.82 -29.65 19.99
N SER A 650 16.27 -29.50 21.25
CA SER A 650 15.95 -30.42 22.35
C SER A 650 14.44 -30.59 22.60
N LYS A 651 13.68 -29.49 22.62
CA LYS A 651 12.21 -29.52 22.81
C LYS A 651 11.49 -30.18 21.64
N SER A 652 11.99 -29.94 20.42
CA SER A 652 11.46 -30.53 19.19
C SER A 652 11.68 -32.04 19.15
N LEU A 653 12.87 -32.51 19.56
CA LEU A 653 13.18 -33.93 19.65
C LEU A 653 12.28 -34.65 20.66
N GLN A 654 12.01 -34.07 21.83
CA GLN A 654 11.10 -34.66 22.82
C GLN A 654 9.69 -34.89 22.25
N LEU A 655 9.18 -33.96 21.43
CA LEU A 655 7.88 -34.12 20.77
C LEU A 655 7.91 -35.21 19.69
N LEU A 656 8.95 -35.22 18.87
CA LEU A 656 9.10 -36.21 17.80
C LEU A 656 9.33 -37.63 18.32
N GLN A 657 10.04 -37.79 19.45
CA GLN A 657 10.21 -39.09 20.12
C GLN A 657 8.87 -39.68 20.58
N ARG A 658 7.95 -38.85 21.09
CA ARG A 658 6.60 -39.31 21.45
C ARG A 658 5.81 -39.78 20.22
N ALA A 659 5.97 -39.11 19.09
CA ALA A 659 5.34 -39.52 17.83
C ALA A 659 5.86 -40.88 17.34
N ILE A 660 7.17 -41.12 17.46
CA ILE A 660 7.79 -42.41 17.12
C ILE A 660 7.23 -43.53 18.01
N LEU A 661 7.20 -43.33 19.33
CA LEU A 661 6.66 -44.32 20.27
C LEU A 661 5.19 -44.67 20.00
N LEU A 662 4.36 -43.67 19.68
CA LEU A 662 2.95 -43.91 19.30
C LEU A 662 2.83 -44.70 17.98
N GLY A 663 3.70 -44.41 17.02
CA GLY A 663 3.80 -45.16 15.76
C GLY A 663 4.19 -46.62 15.96
N GLU A 664 5.22 -46.88 16.77
CA GLU A 664 5.70 -48.22 17.11
C GLU A 664 4.61 -49.06 17.79
N ASN A 665 3.94 -48.49 18.80
CA ASN A 665 2.82 -49.14 19.49
C ASN A 665 1.67 -49.50 18.53
N SER A 666 1.49 -48.69 17.49
CA SER A 666 0.41 -48.86 16.49
C SER A 666 0.86 -49.61 15.24
N ARG A 667 2.14 -50.01 15.14
CA ARG A 667 2.78 -50.61 13.95
C ARG A 667 2.64 -49.77 12.68
N ILE A 668 2.74 -48.44 12.80
CA ILE A 668 2.68 -47.50 11.67
C ILE A 668 4.07 -46.85 11.51
N PRO A 669 4.67 -46.83 10.31
CA PRO A 669 5.93 -46.13 10.08
C PRO A 669 5.76 -44.61 10.31
N VAL A 670 6.57 -44.06 11.21
CA VAL A 670 6.62 -42.63 11.51
C VAL A 670 7.99 -42.08 11.11
N HIS A 671 7.98 -41.12 10.20
CA HIS A 671 9.13 -40.32 9.81
C HIS A 671 9.07 -38.99 10.55
N THR A 672 10.20 -38.50 11.05
CA THR A 672 10.22 -37.22 11.79
C THR A 672 11.24 -36.26 11.19
N GLN A 673 10.88 -34.98 11.12
CA GLN A 673 11.71 -33.94 10.52
C GLN A 673 11.66 -32.64 11.35
N ILE A 674 12.81 -31.97 11.51
CA ILE A 674 12.91 -30.60 12.03
C ILE A 674 13.46 -29.69 10.93
N ARG A 675 12.70 -28.66 10.58
CA ARG A 675 13.09 -27.63 9.60
C ARG A 675 13.25 -26.27 10.26
N VAL A 676 14.24 -25.51 9.81
CA VAL A 676 14.44 -24.10 10.15
C VAL A 676 13.97 -23.26 8.97
N ALA A 677 13.11 -22.27 9.20
CA ALA A 677 12.53 -21.46 8.14
C ALA A 677 12.16 -20.05 8.61
N HIS A 678 11.90 -19.15 7.66
CA HIS A 678 11.32 -17.84 7.95
C HIS A 678 9.80 -17.88 8.11
N ASN A 679 9.15 -18.84 7.45
CA ASN A 679 7.71 -18.98 7.39
C ASN A 679 7.32 -20.45 7.60
N VAL A 680 6.43 -20.69 8.57
CA VAL A 680 5.90 -22.03 8.88
C VAL A 680 5.13 -22.61 7.70
N ALA A 681 4.31 -21.79 7.03
CA ALA A 681 3.52 -22.25 5.89
C ALA A 681 4.41 -22.68 4.72
N GLY A 682 5.46 -21.90 4.43
CA GLY A 682 6.45 -22.24 3.41
C GLY A 682 7.13 -23.57 3.68
N ALA A 683 7.63 -23.78 4.91
CA ALA A 683 8.29 -25.03 5.29
C ALA A 683 7.36 -26.27 5.19
N ILE A 684 6.07 -26.10 5.52
CA ILE A 684 5.07 -27.16 5.37
C ILE A 684 4.83 -27.46 3.89
N LEU A 685 4.64 -26.44 3.04
CA LEU A 685 4.41 -26.62 1.60
C LEU A 685 5.62 -27.23 0.89
N GLU A 686 6.84 -26.83 1.28
CA GLU A 686 8.08 -27.47 0.82
C GLU A 686 8.12 -28.95 1.21
N THR A 687 7.74 -29.28 2.45
CA THR A 687 7.65 -30.68 2.90
C THR A 687 6.57 -31.46 2.14
N VAL A 688 5.40 -30.87 1.90
CA VAL A 688 4.32 -31.48 1.10
C VAL A 688 4.82 -31.85 -0.29
N LYS A 689 5.55 -30.94 -0.93
CA LYS A 689 6.11 -31.13 -2.26
C LYS A 689 7.26 -32.16 -2.28
N GLU A 690 8.22 -32.05 -1.37
CA GLU A 690 9.42 -32.90 -1.33
C GLU A 690 9.11 -34.33 -0.89
N ARG A 691 8.14 -34.52 0.01
CA ARG A 691 7.78 -35.83 0.56
C ARG A 691 6.60 -36.47 -0.14
N HIS A 692 6.01 -35.81 -1.14
CA HIS A 692 4.83 -36.27 -1.87
C HIS A 692 3.70 -36.63 -0.90
N ILE A 693 3.29 -35.66 -0.09
CA ILE A 693 2.26 -35.84 0.93
C ILE A 693 0.87 -35.87 0.28
N ASP A 694 0.06 -36.86 0.64
CA ASP A 694 -1.31 -37.04 0.13
C ASP A 694 -2.35 -36.33 1.00
N LEU A 695 -2.06 -36.20 2.30
CA LEU A 695 -2.97 -35.63 3.29
C LEU A 695 -2.20 -34.83 4.35
N VAL A 696 -2.67 -33.63 4.69
CA VAL A 696 -2.13 -32.83 5.81
C VAL A 696 -3.15 -32.79 6.93
N LEU A 697 -2.75 -33.18 8.15
CA LEU A 697 -3.55 -33.02 9.36
C LEU A 697 -2.90 -31.97 10.27
N MET A 698 -3.59 -30.87 10.53
CA MET A 698 -3.06 -29.75 11.32
C MET A 698 -4.04 -29.29 12.40
N GLY A 699 -3.50 -28.99 13.59
CA GLY A 699 -4.25 -28.33 14.66
C GLY A 699 -4.39 -26.81 14.48
N TRP A 700 -5.52 -26.25 14.90
CA TRP A 700 -5.75 -24.80 14.91
C TRP A 700 -6.39 -24.33 16.23
N LYS A 701 -6.02 -23.14 16.72
CA LYS A 701 -6.48 -22.59 18.02
C LYS A 701 -7.73 -21.69 17.97
N GLY A 702 -8.32 -21.43 16.79
CA GLY A 702 -9.65 -20.80 16.72
C GLY A 702 -9.73 -19.27 16.92
N THR A 703 -8.64 -18.56 17.24
CA THR A 703 -8.65 -17.11 17.47
C THR A 703 -7.73 -16.36 16.49
N THR A 704 -8.27 -15.38 15.76
CA THR A 704 -7.52 -14.41 14.94
C THR A 704 -7.81 -13.00 15.46
N SER A 705 -6.77 -12.19 15.66
CA SER A 705 -6.86 -10.80 16.12
C SER A 705 -7.02 -9.78 14.98
N THR A 706 -7.09 -10.24 13.73
CA THR A 706 -7.13 -9.40 12.53
C THR A 706 -8.55 -9.36 11.93
N PRO A 707 -9.20 -8.18 11.82
CA PRO A 707 -10.51 -8.08 11.18
C PRO A 707 -10.46 -8.56 9.72
N GLY A 708 -11.35 -9.48 9.33
CA GLY A 708 -11.48 -9.97 7.95
C GLY A 708 -10.71 -11.24 7.59
N ARG A 709 -10.07 -11.94 8.54
CA ARG A 709 -9.41 -13.23 8.30
C ARG A 709 -10.08 -14.39 9.05
N VAL A 710 -10.36 -15.47 8.32
CA VAL A 710 -11.12 -16.66 8.75
C VAL A 710 -10.26 -17.60 9.61
N PHE A 711 -9.02 -17.89 9.19
CA PHE A 711 -8.08 -18.74 9.94
C PHE A 711 -6.76 -17.99 10.21
N SER A 712 -5.83 -18.63 10.95
CA SER A 712 -4.47 -18.09 11.07
C SER A 712 -3.79 -18.00 9.69
N ARG A 713 -2.86 -17.04 9.50
CA ARG A 713 -2.13 -16.84 8.22
C ARG A 713 -1.50 -18.14 7.69
N VAL A 714 -1.03 -19.01 8.58
CA VAL A 714 -0.44 -20.31 8.22
C VAL A 714 -1.50 -21.23 7.61
N VAL A 715 -2.60 -21.44 8.34
CA VAL A 715 -3.71 -22.30 7.90
C VAL A 715 -4.31 -21.82 6.59
N ASP A 716 -4.58 -20.52 6.43
CA ASP A 716 -5.10 -19.94 5.18
C ASP A 716 -4.16 -20.22 3.99
N THR A 717 -2.86 -20.13 4.21
CA THR A 717 -1.85 -20.37 3.17
C THR A 717 -1.80 -21.85 2.77
N ILE A 718 -1.82 -22.76 3.74
CA ILE A 718 -1.86 -24.21 3.48
C ILE A 718 -3.15 -24.59 2.75
N ILE A 719 -4.31 -24.12 3.23
CA ILE A 719 -5.58 -24.32 2.54
C ILE A 719 -5.47 -23.84 1.09
N ARG A 720 -4.87 -22.67 0.83
CA ARG A 720 -4.84 -22.08 -0.52
C ARG A 720 -3.87 -22.78 -1.48
N GLN A 721 -2.73 -23.25 -0.99
CA GLN A 721 -1.58 -23.64 -1.81
C GLN A 721 -1.20 -25.12 -1.74
N ALA A 722 -1.66 -25.88 -0.73
CA ALA A 722 -1.39 -27.30 -0.66
C ALA A 722 -2.06 -28.02 -1.84
N GLY A 723 -1.29 -28.83 -2.57
CA GLY A 723 -1.79 -29.64 -3.69
C GLY A 723 -2.33 -31.00 -3.27
N CYS A 724 -2.74 -31.15 -2.01
CA CYS A 724 -3.17 -32.40 -1.38
C CYS A 724 -4.38 -32.13 -0.46
N ASP A 725 -5.04 -33.19 0.03
CA ASP A 725 -6.15 -33.06 0.98
C ASP A 725 -5.66 -32.40 2.28
N VAL A 726 -6.50 -31.60 2.92
CA VAL A 726 -6.18 -30.90 4.18
C VAL A 726 -7.29 -31.11 5.21
N ILE A 727 -6.92 -31.60 6.38
CA ILE A 727 -7.78 -31.72 7.57
C ILE A 727 -7.29 -30.74 8.63
N LEU A 728 -8.22 -29.93 9.13
CA LEU A 728 -7.96 -28.97 10.20
C LEU A 728 -8.74 -29.38 11.44
N ALA A 729 -8.04 -29.53 12.57
CA ALA A 729 -8.65 -29.88 13.85
C ALA A 729 -8.53 -28.72 14.83
N LYS A 730 -9.65 -28.09 15.19
CA LYS A 730 -9.75 -27.24 16.37
C LYS A 730 -10.02 -28.15 17.56
N LEU A 731 -8.99 -28.45 18.34
CA LEU A 731 -9.09 -29.34 19.49
C LEU A 731 -9.58 -28.57 20.73
N ASP A 732 -10.50 -29.17 21.46
CA ASP A 732 -10.88 -28.74 22.82
C ASP A 732 -9.98 -29.40 23.88
N ASP A 733 -9.93 -28.84 25.08
CA ASP A 733 -9.11 -29.40 26.18
C ASP A 733 -9.67 -30.75 26.69
N LYS A 734 -10.94 -31.04 26.40
CA LYS A 734 -11.60 -32.31 26.73
C LYS A 734 -11.25 -33.38 25.69
N ARG A 735 -10.49 -34.41 26.10
CA ARG A 735 -10.15 -35.59 25.29
C ARG A 735 -11.31 -36.61 25.20
N SER A 736 -12.48 -36.19 24.71
CA SER A 736 -13.62 -37.09 24.49
C SER A 736 -13.92 -37.21 23.00
N PHE A 737 -14.14 -38.45 22.53
CA PHE A 737 -14.41 -38.80 21.14
C PHE A 737 -15.63 -39.72 21.00
N ASP A 738 -16.55 -39.68 21.96
CA ASP A 738 -17.69 -40.61 22.00
C ASP A 738 -18.85 -40.12 21.13
N ARG A 739 -19.17 -38.82 21.15
CA ARG A 739 -20.34 -38.25 20.45
C ARG A 739 -19.93 -37.35 19.29
N TRP A 740 -20.26 -37.80 18.07
CA TRP A 740 -19.91 -37.14 16.82
C TRP A 740 -21.13 -36.51 16.16
N LEU A 741 -21.03 -35.25 15.76
CA LEU A 741 -22.03 -34.55 14.97
C LEU A 741 -21.50 -34.25 13.58
N LEU A 742 -22.21 -34.69 12.55
CA LEU A 742 -21.86 -34.46 11.15
C LEU A 742 -23.02 -33.76 10.43
N PRO A 743 -22.94 -32.42 10.21
CA PRO A 743 -23.90 -31.72 9.38
C PRO A 743 -23.71 -32.04 7.89
N MET A 744 -24.83 -32.31 7.24
CA MET A 744 -24.95 -32.70 5.84
C MET A 744 -25.50 -31.53 5.03
N ALA A 745 -24.67 -30.93 4.17
CA ALA A 745 -25.01 -29.75 3.36
C ALA A 745 -25.08 -30.03 1.84
N GLY A 746 -25.14 -31.29 1.40
CA GLY A 746 -25.32 -31.65 -0.02
C GLY A 746 -24.11 -31.37 -0.96
N GLY A 747 -23.06 -30.69 -0.51
CA GLY A 747 -21.85 -30.43 -1.31
C GLY A 747 -20.80 -31.55 -1.30
N PRO A 748 -19.83 -31.56 -2.25
CA PRO A 748 -18.82 -32.62 -2.42
C PRO A 748 -17.96 -32.85 -1.16
N ASN A 749 -17.72 -31.82 -0.36
CA ASN A 749 -16.87 -31.92 0.83
C ASN A 749 -17.58 -32.59 2.01
N SER A 750 -18.92 -32.63 2.03
CA SER A 750 -19.67 -33.41 3.02
C SER A 750 -19.49 -34.92 2.80
N SER A 751 -19.33 -35.35 1.54
CA SER A 751 -19.04 -36.75 1.20
C SER A 751 -17.66 -37.21 1.71
N GLN A 752 -16.68 -36.31 1.74
CA GLN A 752 -15.33 -36.60 2.23
C GLN A 752 -15.28 -36.63 3.76
N ALA A 753 -16.00 -35.71 4.41
CA ALA A 753 -16.21 -35.75 5.85
C ALA A 753 -16.84 -37.08 6.31
N ILE A 754 -17.85 -37.59 5.58
CA ILE A 754 -18.43 -38.93 5.83
C ILE A 754 -17.39 -40.04 5.65
N LYS A 755 -16.58 -40.00 4.59
CA LYS A 755 -15.59 -41.06 4.31
C LYS A 755 -14.49 -41.13 5.38
N LEU A 756 -14.14 -40.00 5.99
CA LEU A 756 -13.12 -39.92 7.05
C LEU A 756 -13.65 -40.41 8.40
N LEU A 757 -14.96 -40.30 8.64
CA LEU A 757 -15.56 -40.52 9.94
C LEU A 757 -15.33 -41.94 10.53
N PRO A 758 -15.38 -43.04 9.76
CA PRO A 758 -15.11 -44.38 10.31
C PRO A 758 -13.72 -44.51 10.95
N ALA A 759 -12.69 -43.91 10.32
CA ALA A 759 -11.34 -43.91 10.86
C ALA A 759 -11.30 -43.15 12.19
N LEU A 760 -11.86 -41.94 12.23
CA LEU A 760 -11.85 -41.11 13.43
C LEU A 760 -12.73 -41.67 14.56
N ALA A 761 -13.87 -42.27 14.23
CA ALA A 761 -14.78 -42.89 15.21
C ALA A 761 -14.15 -44.10 15.91
N SER A 762 -13.10 -44.71 15.34
CA SER A 762 -12.35 -45.80 15.97
C SER A 762 -11.56 -45.37 17.22
N LEU A 763 -11.45 -44.06 17.48
CA LEU A 763 -10.87 -43.52 18.71
C LEU A 763 -11.75 -43.77 19.94
N SER A 764 -13.03 -44.14 19.76
CA SER A 764 -13.95 -44.53 20.85
C SER A 764 -14.35 -46.00 20.72
N THR A 765 -14.57 -46.65 21.86
CA THR A 765 -15.06 -48.03 21.94
C THR A 765 -16.55 -48.15 21.60
N SER A 766 -17.33 -47.08 21.75
CA SER A 766 -18.78 -47.07 21.49
C SER A 766 -19.29 -45.74 20.91
N PRO A 767 -18.86 -45.38 19.67
CA PRO A 767 -19.15 -44.07 19.11
C PRO A 767 -20.65 -43.88 18.84
N GLN A 768 -21.18 -42.73 19.22
CA GLN A 768 -22.51 -42.26 18.84
C GLN A 768 -22.37 -41.21 17.75
N ILE A 769 -22.85 -41.52 16.55
CA ILE A 769 -22.76 -40.63 15.39
C ILE A 769 -24.14 -40.07 15.07
N LYS A 770 -24.26 -38.74 15.05
CA LYS A 770 -25.48 -38.04 14.66
C LYS A 770 -25.26 -37.27 13.37
N LEU A 771 -26.07 -37.57 12.36
CA LEU A 771 -26.15 -36.85 11.10
C LEU A 771 -27.25 -35.79 11.21
N CYS A 772 -26.93 -34.55 10.88
CA CYS A 772 -27.87 -33.44 10.91
C CYS A 772 -28.00 -32.82 9.52
N GLN A 773 -29.20 -32.63 9.00
CA GLN A 773 -29.43 -31.87 7.76
C GLN A 773 -30.39 -30.73 8.04
N VAL A 774 -29.95 -29.50 7.73
CA VAL A 774 -30.72 -28.28 8.00
C VAL A 774 -31.55 -27.92 6.78
N PHE A 775 -32.85 -27.77 6.97
CA PHE A 775 -33.82 -27.39 5.95
C PHE A 775 -34.39 -25.99 6.23
N GLN A 776 -34.64 -25.22 5.17
CA GLN A 776 -35.30 -23.93 5.30
C GLN A 776 -36.76 -24.09 5.75
N PRO A 777 -37.31 -23.16 6.55
CA PRO A 777 -38.68 -23.26 7.09
C PRO A 777 -39.79 -23.29 6.02
N THR A 778 -39.49 -22.87 4.79
CA THR A 778 -40.43 -22.77 3.66
C THR A 778 -40.70 -24.09 2.94
N ASN A 779 -39.91 -25.15 3.19
CA ASN A 779 -40.06 -26.43 2.50
C ASN A 779 -41.08 -27.31 3.23
N SER A 780 -42.19 -27.64 2.55
CA SER A 780 -43.31 -28.42 3.10
C SER A 780 -42.96 -29.89 3.35
N ILE A 781 -41.99 -30.47 2.63
CA ILE A 781 -41.46 -31.82 2.86
C ILE A 781 -39.92 -31.82 2.68
N PRO A 782 -39.12 -32.12 3.71
CA PRO A 782 -37.66 -32.18 3.59
C PRO A 782 -37.22 -33.45 2.85
N ASP A 783 -36.41 -33.31 1.80
CA ASP A 783 -35.77 -34.45 1.11
C ASP A 783 -34.66 -35.04 1.99
N THR A 784 -34.90 -36.23 2.55
CA THR A 784 -33.96 -36.96 3.43
C THR A 784 -33.11 -37.98 2.69
N THR A 785 -33.22 -38.11 1.37
CA THR A 785 -32.54 -39.17 0.59
C THR A 785 -31.03 -39.21 0.84
N LEU A 786 -30.38 -38.04 0.92
CA LEU A 786 -28.95 -37.91 1.19
C LEU A 786 -28.59 -38.31 2.63
N LEU A 787 -29.44 -37.98 3.60
CA LEU A 787 -29.31 -38.38 4.99
C LEU A 787 -29.37 -39.91 5.12
N ASP A 788 -30.38 -40.53 4.51
CA ASP A 788 -30.61 -41.98 4.57
C ASP A 788 -29.51 -42.78 3.87
N LYS A 789 -28.95 -42.25 2.76
CA LYS A 789 -27.79 -42.85 2.09
C LYS A 789 -26.54 -42.79 2.97
N SER A 790 -26.35 -41.67 3.69
CA SER A 790 -25.20 -41.46 4.57
C SER A 790 -25.27 -42.31 5.84
N VAL A 791 -26.46 -42.46 6.43
CA VAL A 791 -26.72 -43.38 7.56
C VAL A 791 -26.35 -44.81 7.15
N ARG A 792 -26.86 -45.29 6.01
CA ARG A 792 -26.57 -46.64 5.50
C ARG A 792 -25.09 -46.87 5.22
N PHE A 793 -24.37 -45.85 4.75
CA PHE A 793 -22.93 -45.92 4.55
C PHE A 793 -22.17 -46.10 5.87
N LEU A 794 -22.51 -45.32 6.90
CA LEU A 794 -21.83 -45.36 8.19
C LEU A 794 -22.17 -46.60 9.02
N GLN A 795 -23.43 -47.04 9.02
CA GLN A 795 -23.86 -48.26 9.73
C GLN A 795 -23.12 -49.51 9.28
N ARG A 796 -22.63 -49.55 8.04
CA ARG A 796 -21.84 -50.68 7.50
C ARG A 796 -20.37 -50.65 7.93
N ARG A 797 -19.87 -49.53 8.45
CA ARG A 797 -18.43 -49.29 8.68
C ARG A 797 -18.09 -48.88 10.11
N VAL A 798 -19.08 -48.59 10.94
CA VAL A 798 -18.90 -48.20 12.34
C VAL A 798 -19.75 -49.12 13.22
N SER A 799 -19.16 -49.63 14.30
CA SER A 799 -19.78 -50.52 15.29
C SER A 799 -20.71 -49.80 16.29
N GLY A 800 -20.95 -48.50 16.11
CA GLY A 800 -21.65 -47.62 17.03
C GLY A 800 -23.06 -47.20 16.56
N LYS A 801 -23.76 -46.42 17.40
CA LYS A 801 -25.13 -45.96 17.09
C LYS A 801 -25.09 -44.81 16.10
N VAL A 802 -25.65 -45.00 14.91
CA VAL A 802 -25.80 -43.94 13.89
C VAL A 802 -27.24 -43.43 13.88
N MET A 803 -27.44 -42.16 14.16
CA MET A 803 -28.74 -41.48 14.17
C MET A 803 -28.78 -40.36 13.14
N ALA A 804 -29.97 -40.06 12.66
CA ALA A 804 -30.22 -39.03 11.65
C ALA A 804 -31.30 -38.08 12.18
N THR A 805 -31.09 -36.77 12.08
CA THR A 805 -32.05 -35.78 12.55
C THR A 805 -32.21 -34.65 11.53
N PRO A 806 -33.37 -34.56 10.85
CA PRO A 806 -33.68 -33.39 10.05
C PRO A 806 -34.01 -32.21 10.97
N VAL A 807 -33.42 -31.04 10.71
CA VAL A 807 -33.58 -29.84 11.53
C VAL A 807 -34.12 -28.71 10.67
N ARG A 808 -35.14 -28.00 11.14
CA ARG A 808 -35.68 -26.82 10.46
C ARG A 808 -35.16 -25.55 11.13
N ALA A 809 -34.46 -24.71 10.38
CA ALA A 809 -33.92 -23.45 10.90
C ALA A 809 -33.69 -22.42 9.79
N SER A 810 -33.71 -21.14 10.15
CA SER A 810 -33.36 -20.03 9.25
C SER A 810 -31.85 -19.83 9.10
N SER A 811 -31.05 -20.38 10.01
CA SER A 811 -29.59 -20.28 10.03
C SER A 811 -28.97 -21.68 10.21
N VAL A 812 -28.15 -22.10 9.23
CA VAL A 812 -27.49 -23.41 9.26
C VAL A 812 -26.49 -23.49 10.40
N SER A 813 -25.68 -22.44 10.61
CA SER A 813 -24.67 -22.42 11.66
C SER A 813 -25.27 -22.48 13.07
N ASP A 814 -26.36 -21.74 13.32
CA ASP A 814 -26.98 -21.73 14.65
C ASP A 814 -27.72 -23.04 14.92
N ALA A 815 -28.31 -23.67 13.90
CA ALA A 815 -28.91 -24.99 14.01
C ALA A 815 -27.89 -26.06 14.41
N VAL A 816 -26.73 -26.09 13.73
CA VAL A 816 -25.66 -27.04 14.03
C VAL A 816 -25.11 -26.82 15.44
N LEU A 817 -24.89 -25.57 15.86
CA LEU A 817 -24.42 -25.25 17.21
C LEU A 817 -25.44 -25.63 18.29
N ASN A 818 -26.74 -25.45 18.02
CA ASN A 818 -27.80 -25.85 18.94
C ASN A 818 -27.90 -27.38 19.04
N CYS A 819 -27.79 -28.12 17.93
CA CYS A 819 -27.71 -29.58 17.96
C CYS A 819 -26.51 -30.06 18.77
N ALA A 820 -25.33 -29.48 18.52
CA ALA A 820 -24.13 -29.84 19.27
C ALA A 820 -24.29 -29.64 20.78
N LYS A 821 -24.96 -28.55 21.20
CA LYS A 821 -25.26 -28.30 22.62
C LYS A 821 -26.30 -29.25 23.19
N LEU A 822 -27.42 -29.47 22.49
CA LEU A 822 -28.51 -30.34 22.96
C LEU A 822 -28.07 -31.80 23.10
N ASP A 823 -27.25 -32.28 22.17
CA ASP A 823 -26.74 -33.64 22.15
C ASP A 823 -25.43 -33.80 22.94
N ASN A 824 -24.93 -32.72 23.56
CA ASN A 824 -23.62 -32.66 24.21
C ASN A 824 -22.51 -33.25 23.32
N SER A 825 -22.47 -32.90 22.04
CA SER A 825 -21.51 -33.47 21.09
C SER A 825 -20.07 -33.14 21.46
N ASP A 826 -19.19 -34.15 21.41
CA ASP A 826 -17.77 -34.00 21.72
C ASP A 826 -16.98 -33.53 20.49
N VAL A 827 -17.43 -33.93 19.28
CA VAL A 827 -16.79 -33.55 18.01
C VAL A 827 -17.81 -33.15 16.95
N ILE A 828 -17.53 -32.08 16.21
CA ILE A 828 -18.25 -31.68 15.01
C ILE A 828 -17.34 -31.87 13.79
N VAL A 829 -17.76 -32.65 12.79
CA VAL A 829 -17.00 -32.83 11.54
C VAL A 829 -17.69 -32.05 10.42
N LEU A 830 -16.97 -31.22 9.68
CA LEU A 830 -17.50 -30.32 8.67
C LEU A 830 -16.79 -30.53 7.32
N GLY A 831 -17.54 -30.60 6.23
CA GLY A 831 -16.98 -30.41 4.89
C GLY A 831 -16.97 -28.92 4.53
N ALA A 832 -15.80 -28.35 4.25
CA ALA A 832 -15.67 -26.91 3.95
C ALA A 832 -15.51 -26.67 2.45
N SER A 833 -16.42 -25.94 1.79
CA SER A 833 -16.35 -25.59 0.36
C SER A 833 -15.68 -24.22 0.11
N ARG A 834 -15.16 -24.04 -1.11
CA ARG A 834 -14.59 -22.77 -1.58
C ARG A 834 -15.72 -21.89 -2.12
N GLU A 835 -16.47 -21.23 -1.24
CA GLU A 835 -17.41 -20.20 -1.70
C GLU A 835 -16.63 -18.96 -2.16
N SER A 836 -17.10 -18.34 -3.25
CA SER A 836 -16.53 -17.09 -3.75
C SER A 836 -16.69 -15.98 -2.70
N LEU A 837 -15.77 -15.02 -2.70
CA LEU A 837 -15.83 -13.80 -1.88
C LEU A 837 -17.21 -13.08 -1.95
N LEU A 838 -17.96 -13.28 -3.03
CA LEU A 838 -19.30 -12.72 -3.24
C LEU A 838 -20.41 -13.40 -2.40
N GLN A 839 -20.29 -14.69 -2.06
CA GLN A 839 -21.27 -15.40 -1.20
C GLN A 839 -20.99 -15.18 0.30
N GLN A 840 -19.71 -15.01 0.66
CA GLN A 840 -19.29 -14.64 2.02
C GLN A 840 -19.89 -13.29 2.47
N ALA A 841 -20.13 -12.38 1.52
CA ALA A 841 -20.77 -11.07 1.79
C ALA A 841 -22.29 -11.16 2.05
N ILE A 842 -22.97 -12.24 1.66
CA ILE A 842 -24.44 -12.34 1.70
C ILE A 842 -24.93 -13.26 2.85
N GLN A 843 -24.21 -14.35 3.15
CA GLN A 843 -24.68 -15.37 4.13
C GLN A 843 -23.71 -15.63 5.30
N GLY A 844 -22.49 -15.11 5.25
CA GLY A 844 -21.43 -15.42 6.22
C GLY A 844 -20.86 -16.84 6.05
N ASN A 845 -19.61 -17.07 6.43
CA ASN A 845 -18.97 -18.37 6.32
C ASN A 845 -19.48 -19.33 7.42
N ILE A 846 -20.28 -20.33 7.04
CA ILE A 846 -20.93 -21.28 7.96
C ILE A 846 -19.89 -22.04 8.80
N ALA A 847 -18.81 -22.53 8.16
CA ALA A 847 -17.76 -23.28 8.83
C ALA A 847 -17.01 -22.40 9.86
N GLU A 848 -16.76 -21.14 9.50
CA GLU A 848 -16.17 -20.14 10.41
C GLU A 848 -17.06 -19.91 11.64
N ASN A 849 -18.35 -19.62 11.42
CA ASN A 849 -19.28 -19.30 12.50
C ASN A 849 -19.45 -20.47 13.49
N ILE A 850 -19.50 -21.72 12.97
CA ILE A 850 -19.52 -22.93 13.81
C ILE A 850 -18.20 -23.08 14.57
N SER A 851 -17.06 -22.96 13.89
CA SER A 851 -15.76 -23.14 14.55
C SER A 851 -15.45 -22.11 15.63
N ARG A 852 -15.90 -20.86 15.46
CA ARG A 852 -15.67 -19.77 16.41
C ARG A 852 -16.55 -19.89 17.65
N LYS A 853 -17.81 -20.31 17.48
CA LYS A 853 -18.82 -20.39 18.57
C LYS A 853 -18.94 -21.78 19.21
N SER A 854 -18.32 -22.80 18.63
CA SER A 854 -18.32 -24.15 19.20
C SER A 854 -17.35 -24.26 20.38
N ASN A 855 -17.83 -24.92 21.44
CA ASN A 855 -17.10 -25.26 22.66
C ASN A 855 -16.59 -26.71 22.66
N CYS A 856 -16.68 -27.42 21.54
CA CYS A 856 -16.18 -28.79 21.39
C CYS A 856 -15.23 -28.89 20.20
N THR A 857 -14.61 -30.06 20.01
CA THR A 857 -13.63 -30.26 18.93
C THR A 857 -14.29 -30.10 17.56
N VAL A 858 -13.69 -29.32 16.66
CA VAL A 858 -14.21 -29.12 15.30
C VAL A 858 -13.19 -29.59 14.27
N ILE A 859 -13.57 -30.54 13.43
CA ILE A 859 -12.74 -31.07 12.35
C ILE A 859 -13.29 -30.59 11.02
N MET A 860 -12.48 -29.89 10.25
CA MET A 860 -12.82 -29.47 8.89
C MET A 860 -12.05 -30.29 7.87
N VAL A 861 -12.76 -30.82 6.89
CA VAL A 861 -12.20 -31.59 5.79
C VAL A 861 -12.27 -30.77 4.52
N LYS A 862 -11.13 -30.65 3.85
CA LYS A 862 -10.99 -30.03 2.53
C LYS A 862 -10.25 -30.97 1.59
N THR A 863 -10.76 -31.05 0.37
CA THR A 863 -10.10 -31.65 -0.80
C THR A 863 -9.74 -30.58 -1.83
#